data_AF-A0A067NZT7-F1
#
_entry.id   AF-A0A067NZT7-F1
#
_cell.length_a   1.000
_cell.length_b   1.000
_cell.length_c   1.000
_cell.angle_alpha   90.00
_cell.angle_beta   90.00
_cell.angle_gamma   90.00
#
_symmetry.space_group_name_H-M   'P 1'
#
loop_
_entity.id
_entity.type
_entity.pdbx_description
1 polymer ?
#
loop_
_entity_poly.entity_id
_entity_poly.type
_entity_poly.pdbx_seq_one_letter_code
_entity_poly.pdbx_strand_id
1 'polypeptide(L)'
;MPDIVDRTGDLAPSATFSSLRLHKSATRGFTTILKDKELLQLVNQFRATRQTDYGLLAQLLSRASVLIRVKYAKGKDLVVFRDTHSRSPKYHPTDTEAGAPDLVGLLEAISLLLDEDDTARIPWHHILTIIEEGKADRKDAPRQSVPYLASANQARPDLVGMYGVAISPVGYIIQYSCPAGLQTSEEFPWSDLVPLVSYVYTLYVPHPDFATRDPSVTLADTGDVLGPPAWNIRDGDKVYEKCVVRVVGDPWHRMTWVAKVGDTPITIKDSYRDVRSSFREGELYDILHKEGPAPGFLRVKKEYEVQWKRGCPITVTVDSTTRIKTRLIMHTWGESLRKCTSLVDLLKCMYDILEAHRWAVMERNIIHRDISHGNIFVQAKDSKGEDEEEFKGTEHRPIFVNEIIENTKNADPMARLGDLDNAAELDRKAAVSPSFVARRDTIDEPLRYRTGTPKFIARSPALGCLLVADIQFPSMPELPIHLADRYAQVYSNDRSGLRTFCDDGPTRHGGVYTKEMERKHKKNRKLCKTQFEHRPRHDAESVFWCIVVFLLLAVPSGSAPEDPLALDDPDEFGLTCAWKCIANHEIGQDGTGGCTQSSLTLKTFSWIWQIKSAQSGASLSRHLPPLHLHEAMQRIILQYIDLWKTQNKDVQFDTGRIRPAEIPDNRIMPQVSRKPSGNGQLVAAGSLRRKRPLNQLGPKEEPQAKRRRITMQGTDSYKEVPQNLPPSPRFKGRRRTRQGKKISLPLSPRFLPGCQLPLEYSLDADTSTKRLPSTPASLSTNLLRLSPTSDSQTLDTDSDAEA
;
A
#
# COMPACT_ATOMS: atom_id res chain seq x y z
N MET A 1 7.19 -16.65 -1.75
CA MET A 1 8.06 -16.96 -0.60
C MET A 1 9.49 -16.41 -0.71
N PRO A 2 10.29 -16.60 -1.78
CA PRO A 2 11.71 -16.19 -1.77
C PRO A 2 11.94 -14.70 -1.41
N ASP A 3 11.12 -13.81 -1.98
CA ASP A 3 11.13 -12.36 -1.73
C ASP A 3 11.04 -11.93 -0.26
N ILE A 4 10.56 -12.80 0.65
CA ILE A 4 10.50 -12.54 2.09
C ILE A 4 11.89 -12.69 2.73
N VAL A 5 12.67 -13.69 2.30
CA VAL A 5 13.95 -14.06 2.91
C VAL A 5 15.05 -13.06 2.57
N ASP A 6 14.99 -12.45 1.39
CA ASP A 6 15.91 -11.37 0.97
C ASP A 6 15.57 -10.00 1.60
N ARG A 7 14.37 -9.82 2.18
CA ARG A 7 13.95 -8.57 2.84
C ARG A 7 14.35 -8.49 4.31
N THR A 8 14.47 -9.63 4.99
CA THR A 8 15.20 -9.68 6.26
C THR A 8 16.69 -9.53 5.98
N GLY A 9 17.22 -8.31 6.15
CA GLY A 9 18.66 -8.06 6.14
C GLY A 9 19.38 -8.95 7.17
N ASP A 10 20.69 -9.19 6.95
CA ASP A 10 21.54 -10.15 7.68
C ASP A 10 21.01 -10.49 9.08
N LEU A 11 20.52 -11.72 9.25
CA LEU A 11 19.84 -12.23 10.46
C LEU A 11 20.81 -12.37 11.64
N ALA A 12 21.34 -11.25 12.09
CA ALA A 12 22.35 -11.13 13.11
C ALA A 12 21.76 -11.45 14.49
N PRO A 13 22.33 -12.41 15.24
CA PRO A 13 21.93 -12.69 16.61
C PRO A 13 21.93 -11.45 17.50
N SER A 14 20.82 -11.20 18.17
CA SER A 14 20.75 -10.17 19.21
C SER A 14 21.20 -10.77 20.55
N ALA A 15 22.39 -10.40 21.01
CA ALA A 15 22.94 -10.82 22.30
C ALA A 15 22.09 -10.39 23.52
N THR A 16 21.11 -9.49 23.33
CA THR A 16 20.14 -9.07 24.35
C THR A 16 18.75 -9.72 24.20
N PHE A 17 18.55 -10.61 23.21
CA PHE A 17 17.27 -11.29 22.99
C PHE A 17 16.74 -11.99 24.25
N SER A 18 17.60 -12.78 24.90
CA SER A 18 17.26 -13.57 26.10
C SER A 18 17.08 -12.74 27.38
N SER A 19 17.22 -11.41 27.32
CA SER A 19 16.85 -10.49 28.41
C SER A 19 15.75 -9.49 28.03
N LEU A 20 15.50 -9.28 26.73
CA LEU A 20 14.47 -8.35 26.23
C LEU A 20 13.19 -9.02 25.73
N ARG A 21 13.20 -10.32 25.43
CA ARG A 21 12.03 -11.06 24.92
C ARG A 21 11.56 -12.17 25.85
N LEU A 22 12.49 -12.98 26.34
CA LEU A 22 12.17 -14.16 27.14
C LEU A 22 11.96 -13.79 28.61
N HIS A 23 10.77 -14.07 29.12
CA HIS A 23 10.44 -13.89 30.52
C HIS A 23 11.14 -14.96 31.37
N LYS A 24 11.66 -14.56 32.54
CA LYS A 24 12.37 -15.43 33.48
C LYS A 24 11.69 -15.34 34.85
N SER A 25 11.55 -16.47 35.54
CA SER A 25 10.90 -16.51 36.85
C SER A 25 11.71 -15.76 37.91
N ALA A 26 11.30 -14.52 38.21
CA ALA A 26 12.02 -13.56 39.05
C ALA A 26 12.31 -14.02 40.49
N THR A 27 11.58 -15.01 41.01
CA THR A 27 11.62 -15.39 42.44
C THR A 27 12.13 -16.81 42.72
N ARG A 28 12.25 -17.69 41.71
CA ARG A 28 12.59 -19.11 41.92
C ARG A 28 13.51 -19.74 40.88
N GLY A 29 13.85 -19.03 39.79
CA GLY A 29 14.60 -19.60 38.66
C GLY A 29 13.92 -20.84 38.05
N PHE A 30 14.64 -21.61 37.22
CA PHE A 30 14.13 -22.85 36.60
C PHE A 30 14.77 -24.13 37.15
N THR A 31 15.53 -24.04 38.25
CA THR A 31 16.45 -25.06 38.79
C THR A 31 15.85 -26.45 39.05
N THR A 32 14.53 -26.59 39.22
CA THR A 32 13.89 -27.92 39.37
C THR A 32 13.50 -28.53 38.02
N ILE A 33 13.13 -27.72 37.03
CA ILE A 33 12.83 -28.19 35.66
C ILE A 33 14.13 -28.64 34.99
N LEU A 34 15.20 -27.86 35.17
CA LEU A 34 16.56 -28.19 34.73
C LEU A 34 17.20 -29.39 35.47
N LYS A 35 16.48 -30.00 36.41
CA LYS A 35 16.87 -31.23 37.13
C LYS A 35 15.87 -32.38 36.92
N ASP A 36 14.86 -32.20 36.06
CA ASP A 36 13.93 -33.26 35.72
C ASP A 36 14.64 -34.35 34.90
N LYS A 37 14.60 -35.58 35.39
CA LYS A 37 15.34 -36.71 34.79
C LYS A 37 14.83 -37.03 33.38
N GLU A 38 13.52 -36.92 33.17
CA GLU A 38 12.85 -37.25 31.91
C GLU A 38 13.17 -36.22 30.83
N LEU A 39 13.06 -34.91 31.14
CA LEU A 39 13.49 -33.84 30.25
C LEU A 39 14.98 -33.95 29.87
N LEU A 40 15.85 -34.23 30.84
CA LEU A 40 17.28 -34.44 30.59
C LEU A 40 17.55 -35.71 29.77
N GLN A 41 16.76 -36.77 29.92
CA GLN A 41 16.86 -37.96 29.09
C GLN A 41 16.45 -37.67 27.64
N LEU A 42 15.31 -37.01 27.43
CA LEU A 42 14.81 -36.62 26.10
C LEU A 42 15.81 -35.72 25.36
N VAL A 43 16.42 -34.75 26.05
CA VAL A 43 17.49 -33.88 25.49
C VAL A 43 18.72 -34.69 25.08
N ASN A 44 19.16 -35.66 25.91
CA ASN A 44 20.32 -36.50 25.58
C ASN A 44 20.01 -37.48 24.44
N GLN A 45 18.78 -38.00 24.34
CA GLN A 45 18.32 -38.81 23.21
C GLN A 45 18.28 -37.99 21.93
N PHE A 46 17.70 -36.79 21.94
CA PHE A 46 17.62 -35.92 20.77
C PHE A 46 19.01 -35.50 20.27
N ARG A 47 19.92 -35.13 21.19
CA ARG A 47 21.31 -34.81 20.85
C ARG A 47 22.10 -36.00 20.26
N ALA A 48 21.63 -37.24 20.45
CA ALA A 48 22.24 -38.44 19.89
C ALA A 48 21.73 -38.81 18.49
N THR A 49 20.67 -38.17 17.97
CA THR A 49 20.17 -38.43 16.62
C THR A 49 21.09 -37.79 15.57
N ARG A 50 21.04 -38.31 14.32
CA ARG A 50 21.80 -37.76 13.17
C ARG A 50 20.98 -36.85 12.27
N GLN A 51 19.67 -36.82 12.49
CA GLN A 51 18.62 -36.06 11.79
C GLN A 51 17.57 -35.70 12.85
N THR A 52 16.79 -34.64 12.67
CA THR A 52 15.74 -34.28 13.64
C THR A 52 14.68 -35.39 13.72
N ASP A 53 14.43 -35.87 14.94
CA ASP A 53 13.29 -36.73 15.26
C ASP A 53 12.17 -35.83 15.77
N TYR A 54 11.18 -35.56 14.92
CA TYR A 54 10.06 -34.66 15.24
C TYR A 54 9.19 -35.19 16.39
N GLY A 55 9.03 -36.51 16.51
CA GLY A 55 8.26 -37.14 17.59
C GLY A 55 8.96 -37.03 18.95
N LEU A 56 10.29 -37.21 18.98
CA LEU A 56 11.12 -37.01 20.17
C LEU A 56 11.20 -35.52 20.56
N LEU A 57 11.26 -34.63 19.58
CA LEU A 57 11.22 -33.18 19.80
C LEU A 57 9.87 -32.70 20.37
N ALA A 58 8.76 -33.23 19.84
CA ALA A 58 7.42 -32.97 20.36
C ALA A 58 7.28 -33.41 21.83
N GLN A 59 7.83 -34.59 22.18
CA GLN A 59 7.89 -35.08 23.56
C GLN A 59 8.74 -34.17 24.46
N LEU A 60 9.93 -33.77 24.02
CA LEU A 60 10.84 -32.88 24.76
C LEU A 60 10.18 -31.54 25.09
N LEU A 61 9.59 -30.87 24.09
CA LEU A 61 8.93 -29.58 24.25
C LEU A 61 7.65 -29.70 25.10
N SER A 62 6.86 -30.76 24.91
CA SER A 62 5.65 -31.00 25.70
C SER A 62 5.98 -31.35 27.16
N ARG A 63 7.07 -32.10 27.43
CA ARG A 63 7.55 -32.35 28.79
C ARG A 63 7.96 -31.05 29.50
N ALA A 64 8.71 -30.18 28.82
CA ALA A 64 9.04 -28.86 29.35
C ALA A 64 7.76 -28.05 29.65
N SER A 65 6.78 -28.09 28.76
CA SER A 65 5.48 -27.42 28.89
C SER A 65 4.68 -27.89 30.11
N VAL A 66 4.55 -29.20 30.32
CA VAL A 66 3.87 -29.80 31.50
C VAL A 66 4.55 -29.35 32.80
N LEU A 67 5.88 -29.43 32.88
CA LEU A 67 6.65 -29.01 34.05
C LEU A 67 6.46 -27.51 34.36
N ILE A 68 6.38 -26.68 33.32
CA ILE A 68 6.12 -25.24 33.41
C ILE A 68 4.68 -24.97 33.89
N ARG A 69 3.67 -25.59 33.28
CA ARG A 69 2.25 -25.48 33.66
C ARG A 69 2.06 -25.81 35.14
N VAL A 70 2.53 -26.99 35.55
CA VAL A 70 2.35 -27.51 36.92
C VAL A 70 3.03 -26.63 37.97
N LYS A 71 4.20 -26.05 37.68
CA LYS A 71 4.98 -25.29 38.69
C LYS A 71 4.78 -23.77 38.64
N TYR A 72 4.59 -23.17 37.47
CA TYR A 72 4.61 -21.70 37.29
C TYR A 72 3.37 -21.11 36.61
N ALA A 73 2.52 -21.92 35.98
CA ALA A 73 1.32 -21.46 35.25
C ALA A 73 0.07 -22.31 35.57
N LYS A 74 -0.15 -22.59 36.86
CA LYS A 74 -1.36 -23.29 37.33
C LYS A 74 -2.62 -22.53 36.93
N GLY A 75 -3.65 -23.25 36.47
CA GLY A 75 -4.89 -22.64 35.99
C GLY A 75 -4.82 -22.06 34.57
N LYS A 76 -3.72 -22.30 33.83
CA LYS A 76 -3.68 -22.17 32.38
C LYS A 76 -3.94 -23.51 31.70
N ASP A 77 -4.45 -23.46 30.48
CA ASP A 77 -4.54 -24.61 29.57
C ASP A 77 -3.13 -25.07 29.16
N LEU A 78 -2.93 -26.36 28.91
CA LEU A 78 -1.63 -26.88 28.49
C LEU A 78 -1.36 -26.49 27.04
N VAL A 79 -0.16 -25.97 26.78
CA VAL A 79 0.39 -25.87 25.43
C VAL A 79 1.05 -27.20 25.08
N VAL A 80 0.58 -27.88 24.04
CA VAL A 80 1.14 -29.12 23.51
C VAL A 80 1.82 -28.86 22.18
N PHE A 81 2.83 -29.66 21.85
CA PHE A 81 3.57 -29.54 20.59
C PHE A 81 3.23 -30.74 19.69
N ARG A 82 2.71 -30.45 18.50
CA ARG A 82 2.20 -31.44 17.54
C ARG A 82 3.11 -31.47 16.31
N ASP A 83 3.40 -32.68 15.82
CA ASP A 83 4.12 -32.89 14.55
C ASP A 83 3.22 -32.51 13.36
N THR A 84 3.75 -31.69 12.46
CA THR A 84 3.02 -31.09 11.34
C THR A 84 3.80 -31.03 10.02
N HIS A 85 5.02 -31.60 9.94
CA HIS A 85 5.89 -31.54 8.74
C HIS A 85 5.23 -32.01 7.42
N SER A 86 4.13 -32.76 7.52
CA SER A 86 3.34 -33.29 6.38
C SER A 86 1.97 -32.62 6.19
N ARG A 87 1.61 -31.58 6.97
CA ARG A 87 0.27 -30.98 7.01
C ARG A 87 0.30 -29.44 6.98
N SER A 88 0.06 -28.86 5.79
CA SER A 88 -0.07 -27.40 5.61
C SER A 88 -1.27 -26.83 6.40
N PRO A 89 -1.08 -25.86 7.31
CA PRO A 89 -2.18 -25.30 8.09
C PRO A 89 -3.14 -24.46 7.22
N LYS A 90 -4.42 -24.45 7.59
CA LYS A 90 -5.54 -23.95 6.78
C LYS A 90 -6.13 -22.63 7.31
N TYR A 91 -6.95 -21.99 6.48
CA TYR A 91 -7.64 -20.72 6.77
C TYR A 91 -6.69 -19.54 7.04
N HIS A 92 -5.64 -19.42 6.24
CA HIS A 92 -4.83 -18.20 6.20
C HIS A 92 -5.62 -17.06 5.50
N PRO A 93 -5.62 -15.81 5.98
CA PRO A 93 -6.47 -14.73 5.42
C PRO A 93 -6.21 -14.28 3.97
N THR A 94 -5.32 -14.95 3.25
CA THR A 94 -5.02 -14.74 1.81
C THR A 94 -5.28 -16.00 0.98
N ASP A 95 -5.80 -17.07 1.60
CA ASP A 95 -5.98 -18.43 1.05
C ASP A 95 -4.70 -19.07 0.47
N THR A 96 -3.52 -18.47 0.66
CA THR A 96 -2.24 -19.02 0.22
C THR A 96 -1.76 -20.10 1.17
N GLU A 97 -1.49 -21.30 0.65
CA GLU A 97 -0.78 -22.34 1.40
C GLU A 97 0.67 -21.90 1.63
N ALA A 98 1.05 -21.70 2.90
CA ALA A 98 2.39 -21.22 3.25
C ALA A 98 3.47 -22.32 3.28
N GLY A 99 3.07 -23.58 3.09
CA GLY A 99 3.85 -24.80 3.38
C GLY A 99 3.37 -25.47 4.68
N ALA A 100 4.09 -26.52 5.08
CA ALA A 100 3.86 -27.27 6.32
C ALA A 100 5.02 -27.00 7.29
N PRO A 101 4.80 -26.34 8.45
CA PRO A 101 5.81 -26.17 9.48
C PRO A 101 6.10 -27.51 10.17
N ASP A 102 7.33 -27.77 10.58
CA ASP A 102 7.70 -29.09 11.13
C ASP A 102 6.93 -29.43 12.42
N LEU A 103 6.87 -28.53 13.41
CA LEU A 103 5.97 -28.65 14.57
C LEU A 103 5.27 -27.31 14.87
N VAL A 104 4.08 -27.41 15.44
CA VAL A 104 3.33 -26.26 16.00
C VAL A 104 3.01 -26.44 17.47
N GLY A 105 2.98 -25.32 18.21
CA GLY A 105 2.40 -25.27 19.55
C GLY A 105 0.92 -24.91 19.52
N LEU A 106 0.08 -25.72 20.17
CA LEU A 106 -1.38 -25.60 20.23
C LEU A 106 -1.87 -25.70 21.67
N LEU A 107 -3.12 -25.34 21.94
CA LEU A 107 -3.77 -25.72 23.21
C LEU A 107 -4.17 -27.20 23.18
N GLU A 108 -4.04 -27.87 24.33
CA GLU A 108 -4.41 -29.28 24.56
C GLU A 108 -5.82 -29.61 24.05
N ALA A 109 -6.82 -28.77 24.37
CA ALA A 109 -8.19 -28.95 23.88
C ALA A 109 -8.31 -28.88 22.34
N ILE A 110 -7.52 -28.04 21.67
CA ILE A 110 -7.50 -27.96 20.19
C ILE A 110 -6.76 -29.16 19.59
N SER A 111 -5.71 -29.66 20.24
CA SER A 111 -5.03 -30.88 19.78
C SER A 111 -5.94 -32.10 19.85
N LEU A 112 -6.75 -32.24 20.91
CA LEU A 112 -7.72 -33.33 21.04
C LEU A 112 -8.78 -33.29 19.93
N LEU A 113 -9.34 -32.11 19.63
CA LEU A 113 -10.23 -31.93 18.48
C LEU A 113 -9.55 -32.27 17.13
N LEU A 114 -8.23 -32.05 17.02
CA LEU A 114 -7.42 -32.43 15.85
C LEU A 114 -6.99 -33.90 15.82
N ASP A 115 -7.32 -34.69 16.85
CA ASP A 115 -7.24 -36.15 16.88
C ASP A 115 -8.59 -36.80 16.51
N GLU A 116 -9.69 -36.07 16.68
CA GLU A 116 -11.05 -36.46 16.25
C GLU A 116 -11.41 -35.96 14.83
N ASP A 117 -10.68 -34.99 14.27
CA ASP A 117 -10.90 -34.45 12.92
C ASP A 117 -10.27 -35.32 11.81
N ASP A 118 -11.10 -36.19 11.21
CA ASP A 118 -10.77 -36.98 10.00
C ASP A 118 -10.18 -36.14 8.86
N THR A 119 -10.49 -34.84 8.78
CA THR A 119 -10.02 -33.94 7.71
C THR A 119 -8.68 -33.28 8.00
N ALA A 120 -8.10 -33.49 9.20
CA ALA A 120 -6.77 -33.03 9.61
C ALA A 120 -6.51 -31.51 9.45
N ARG A 121 -7.55 -30.67 9.55
CA ARG A 121 -7.50 -29.22 9.31
C ARG A 121 -6.91 -28.45 10.49
N ILE A 122 -5.59 -28.33 10.55
CA ILE A 122 -4.92 -27.49 11.54
C ILE A 122 -5.11 -26.00 11.19
N PRO A 123 -5.85 -25.18 11.97
CA PRO A 123 -6.15 -23.80 11.57
C PRO A 123 -5.05 -22.82 12.00
N TRP A 124 -4.64 -21.91 11.12
CA TRP A 124 -3.65 -20.87 11.44
C TRP A 124 -4.01 -20.02 12.67
N HIS A 125 -5.31 -19.82 12.91
CA HIS A 125 -5.80 -18.99 14.00
C HIS A 125 -5.67 -19.63 15.41
N HIS A 126 -5.33 -20.92 15.50
CA HIS A 126 -5.05 -21.59 16.79
C HIS A 126 -3.56 -21.72 17.11
N ILE A 127 -2.67 -21.65 16.12
CA ILE A 127 -1.22 -21.81 16.31
C ILE A 127 -0.68 -20.71 17.25
N LEU A 128 0.06 -21.13 18.29
CA LEU A 128 0.62 -20.28 19.34
C LEU A 128 2.13 -20.05 19.21
N THR A 129 2.82 -20.91 18.46
CA THR A 129 4.27 -20.87 18.18
C THR A 129 4.61 -21.92 17.12
N ILE A 130 5.75 -21.76 16.44
CA ILE A 130 6.23 -22.60 15.33
C ILE A 130 7.66 -23.10 15.58
N ILE A 131 7.98 -24.32 15.15
CA ILE A 131 9.30 -24.92 15.28
C ILE A 131 9.69 -25.61 13.97
N GLU A 132 10.92 -25.35 13.49
CA GLU A 132 11.46 -25.89 12.21
C GLU A 132 12.80 -26.60 12.40
N GLU A 133 13.08 -27.63 11.60
CA GLU A 133 14.46 -28.13 11.42
C GLU A 133 15.32 -27.12 10.66
N GLY A 134 16.33 -26.62 11.37
CA GLY A 134 17.47 -25.97 10.78
C GLY A 134 18.38 -26.96 10.07
N LYS A 135 18.22 -27.08 8.74
CA LYS A 135 19.17 -27.77 7.85
C LYS A 135 20.62 -27.41 8.21
N ALA A 136 21.51 -28.41 8.18
CA ALA A 136 22.82 -28.39 8.85
C ALA A 136 23.81 -27.28 8.44
N ASP A 137 23.57 -26.52 7.37
CA ASP A 137 24.32 -25.29 7.10
C ASP A 137 23.72 -24.12 7.93
N ARG A 138 24.41 -23.81 9.03
CA ARG A 138 23.98 -22.91 10.13
C ARG A 138 23.37 -21.56 9.71
N LYS A 139 23.63 -21.08 8.50
CA LYS A 139 23.16 -19.78 8.01
C LYS A 139 21.72 -19.79 7.49
N ASP A 140 21.20 -20.95 7.10
CA ASP A 140 19.87 -21.09 6.51
C ASP A 140 18.84 -21.70 7.49
N ALA A 141 19.26 -22.09 8.69
CA ALA A 141 18.37 -22.55 9.75
C ALA A 141 17.36 -21.47 10.19
N PRO A 142 17.76 -20.22 10.56
CA PRO A 142 16.82 -19.17 10.96
C PRO A 142 15.93 -18.65 9.82
N ARG A 143 16.18 -19.06 8.57
CA ARG A 143 15.46 -18.59 7.36
C ARG A 143 14.22 -19.42 7.03
N GLN A 144 14.15 -20.67 7.48
CA GLN A 144 13.07 -21.60 7.11
C GLN A 144 11.79 -21.36 7.93
N SER A 145 11.92 -20.90 9.18
CA SER A 145 10.81 -20.47 10.04
C SER A 145 10.20 -19.11 9.68
N VAL A 146 10.93 -18.27 8.93
CA VAL A 146 10.55 -16.88 8.62
C VAL A 146 9.19 -16.79 7.93
N PRO A 147 8.88 -17.56 6.86
CA PRO A 147 7.58 -17.48 6.19
C PRO A 147 6.41 -17.90 7.09
N TYR A 148 6.59 -18.95 7.89
CA TYR A 148 5.56 -19.42 8.82
C TYR A 148 5.29 -18.41 9.94
N LEU A 149 6.34 -17.79 10.50
CA LEU A 149 6.22 -16.71 11.47
C LEU A 149 5.60 -15.42 10.88
N ALA A 150 5.63 -15.25 9.56
CA ALA A 150 4.89 -14.21 8.84
C ALA A 150 3.40 -14.55 8.76
N SER A 151 3.07 -15.74 8.25
CA SER A 151 1.68 -16.20 8.12
C SER A 151 0.96 -16.30 9.46
N ALA A 152 1.67 -16.75 10.50
CA ALA A 152 1.14 -16.83 11.85
C ALA A 152 0.86 -15.44 12.45
N ASN A 153 1.65 -14.41 12.13
CA ASN A 153 1.27 -13.03 12.46
C ASN A 153 0.00 -12.62 11.69
N GLN A 154 -0.02 -12.78 10.36
CA GLN A 154 -1.12 -12.36 9.49
C GLN A 154 -2.48 -12.98 9.88
N ALA A 155 -2.48 -14.22 10.34
CA ALA A 155 -3.68 -14.94 10.77
C ALA A 155 -4.11 -14.69 12.24
N ARG A 156 -3.34 -13.93 13.03
CA ARG A 156 -3.54 -13.74 14.48
C ARG A 156 -3.65 -12.25 14.88
N PRO A 157 -4.74 -11.56 14.53
CA PRO A 157 -4.97 -10.16 14.92
C PRO A 157 -5.07 -9.93 16.44
N ASP A 158 -5.32 -11.00 17.21
CA ASP A 158 -5.30 -11.05 18.67
C ASP A 158 -3.89 -11.08 19.28
N LEU A 159 -2.86 -11.40 18.48
CA LEU A 159 -1.47 -11.45 18.88
C LEU A 159 -0.70 -10.21 18.37
N VAL A 160 0.27 -9.77 19.17
CA VAL A 160 1.13 -8.61 18.84
C VAL A 160 2.42 -9.05 18.13
N GLY A 161 2.77 -10.34 18.27
CA GLY A 161 3.85 -11.00 17.55
C GLY A 161 3.99 -12.46 17.97
N MET A 162 4.47 -13.30 17.05
CA MET A 162 4.63 -14.74 17.20
C MET A 162 6.05 -15.10 17.67
N TYR A 163 6.16 -16.11 18.54
CA TYR A 163 7.45 -16.75 18.86
C TYR A 163 7.66 -17.98 17.97
N GLY A 164 8.92 -18.39 17.82
CA GLY A 164 9.27 -19.67 17.21
C GLY A 164 10.69 -20.12 17.54
N VAL A 165 11.05 -21.32 17.09
CA VAL A 165 12.39 -21.89 17.31
C VAL A 165 12.90 -22.61 16.05
N ALA A 166 14.09 -22.27 15.58
CA ALA A 166 14.81 -23.07 14.59
C ALA A 166 15.74 -24.05 15.34
N ILE A 167 15.65 -25.35 15.04
CA ILE A 167 16.26 -26.42 15.85
C ILE A 167 17.15 -27.32 15.00
N SER A 168 18.26 -27.80 15.57
CA SER A 168 19.17 -28.77 14.94
C SER A 168 19.74 -29.74 15.98
N PRO A 169 20.38 -30.85 15.58
CA PRO A 169 21.06 -31.76 16.51
C PRO A 169 22.21 -31.10 17.31
N VAL A 170 22.77 -29.97 16.86
CA VAL A 170 23.88 -29.26 17.54
C VAL A 170 23.41 -28.18 18.52
N GLY A 171 22.24 -27.59 18.30
CA GLY A 171 21.70 -26.49 19.09
C GLY A 171 20.41 -25.91 18.52
N TYR A 172 19.87 -24.88 19.18
CA TYR A 172 18.60 -24.25 18.85
C TYR A 172 18.68 -22.72 18.91
N ILE A 173 17.84 -22.05 18.13
CA ILE A 173 17.78 -20.59 17.99
C ILE A 173 16.33 -20.16 18.21
N ILE A 174 16.09 -19.25 19.15
CA ILE A 174 14.74 -18.74 19.45
C ILE A 174 14.52 -17.43 18.68
N GLN A 175 13.31 -17.25 18.16
CA GLN A 175 12.90 -16.12 17.34
C GLN A 175 11.63 -15.46 17.87
N TYR A 176 11.49 -14.17 17.59
CA TYR A 176 10.29 -13.38 17.83
C TYR A 176 10.01 -12.50 16.62
N SER A 177 8.83 -12.68 16.03
CA SER A 177 8.36 -12.04 14.80
C SER A 177 7.23 -11.07 15.12
N CYS A 178 7.36 -9.80 14.77
CA CYS A 178 6.28 -8.82 14.96
C CYS A 178 6.30 -7.76 13.84
N PRO A 179 5.31 -6.85 13.74
CA PRO A 179 5.23 -5.89 12.63
C PRO A 179 6.42 -4.93 12.48
N ALA A 180 7.24 -4.75 13.52
CA ALA A 180 8.48 -3.97 13.41
C ALA A 180 9.64 -4.76 12.76
N GLY A 181 9.58 -6.09 12.69
CA GLY A 181 10.60 -6.96 12.12
C GLY A 181 10.69 -8.33 12.80
N LEU A 182 11.71 -9.09 12.42
CA LEU A 182 12.08 -10.35 13.06
C LEU A 182 13.31 -10.14 13.95
N GLN A 183 13.30 -10.68 15.17
CA GLN A 183 14.49 -10.79 16.02
C GLN A 183 14.82 -12.24 16.32
N THR A 184 16.12 -12.53 16.37
CA THR A 184 16.69 -13.87 16.46
C THR A 184 17.74 -13.88 17.57
N SER A 185 17.78 -14.94 18.38
CA SER A 185 18.80 -15.15 19.41
C SER A 185 20.15 -15.61 18.82
N GLU A 186 21.14 -15.84 19.69
CA GLU A 186 22.29 -16.69 19.36
C GLU A 186 21.89 -18.19 19.31
N GLU A 187 22.78 -19.02 18.76
CA GLU A 187 22.64 -20.48 18.73
C GLU A 187 22.99 -21.06 20.10
N PHE A 188 21.97 -21.49 20.85
CA PHE A 188 22.14 -22.11 22.15
C PHE A 188 22.46 -23.60 22.01
N PRO A 189 23.54 -24.11 22.65
CA PRO A 189 23.82 -25.53 22.65
C PRO A 189 22.81 -26.27 23.53
N TRP A 190 22.52 -27.54 23.20
CA TRP A 190 21.63 -28.40 24.00
C TRP A 190 22.04 -28.61 25.46
N SER A 191 23.26 -28.22 25.85
CA SER A 191 23.72 -28.18 27.24
C SER A 191 23.18 -26.99 28.05
N ASP A 192 22.73 -25.91 27.40
CA ASP A 192 21.98 -24.83 28.06
C ASP A 192 20.50 -24.92 27.67
N LEU A 193 19.67 -25.27 28.66
CA LEU A 193 18.22 -25.36 28.52
C LEU A 193 17.50 -24.14 29.15
N VAL A 194 18.24 -23.18 29.73
CA VAL A 194 17.63 -21.98 30.33
C VAL A 194 16.88 -21.15 29.30
N PRO A 195 17.40 -20.86 28.08
CA PRO A 195 16.65 -20.15 27.05
C PRO A 195 15.40 -20.91 26.61
N LEU A 196 15.49 -22.22 26.33
CA LEU A 196 14.35 -23.04 25.90
C LEU A 196 13.21 -23.05 26.93
N VAL A 197 13.54 -23.27 28.21
CA VAL A 197 12.57 -23.24 29.31
C VAL A 197 12.00 -21.82 29.53
N SER A 198 12.80 -20.77 29.31
CA SER A 198 12.32 -19.38 29.34
C SER A 198 11.34 -19.08 28.19
N TYR A 199 11.60 -19.60 26.99
CA TYR A 199 10.70 -19.49 25.84
C TYR A 199 9.36 -20.17 26.10
N VAL A 200 9.35 -21.46 26.48
CA VAL A 200 8.10 -22.16 26.79
C VAL A 200 7.37 -21.47 27.96
N TYR A 201 8.08 -20.95 28.96
CA TYR A 201 7.45 -20.15 30.04
C TYR A 201 6.81 -18.86 29.53
N THR A 202 7.42 -18.19 28.55
CA THR A 202 6.90 -16.94 27.95
C THR A 202 5.58 -17.17 27.20
N LEU A 203 5.32 -18.38 26.68
CA LEU A 203 4.04 -18.75 26.06
C LEU A 203 2.88 -18.75 27.08
N TYR A 204 3.15 -19.16 28.33
CA TYR A 204 2.15 -19.17 29.42
C TYR A 204 2.05 -17.82 30.14
N VAL A 205 3.21 -17.19 30.39
CA VAL A 205 3.36 -15.97 31.18
C VAL A 205 4.22 -14.99 30.39
N PRO A 206 3.61 -14.18 29.51
CA PRO A 206 4.28 -13.11 28.77
C PRO A 206 5.17 -12.20 29.61
N HIS A 207 6.16 -11.58 28.96
CA HIS A 207 7.01 -10.56 29.58
C HIS A 207 6.16 -9.36 30.04
N PRO A 208 6.23 -8.92 31.31
CA PRO A 208 5.26 -7.97 31.87
C PRO A 208 5.29 -6.58 31.23
N ASP A 209 6.41 -6.21 30.61
CA ASP A 209 6.66 -4.88 30.03
C ASP A 209 6.27 -4.76 28.55
N PHE A 210 5.94 -5.86 27.86
CA PHE A 210 5.59 -5.85 26.43
C PHE A 210 4.20 -6.40 26.16
N ALA A 211 3.48 -5.77 25.22
CA ALA A 211 2.22 -6.29 24.72
C ALA A 211 2.49 -7.56 23.89
N THR A 212 1.87 -8.68 24.26
CA THR A 212 1.85 -9.91 23.44
C THR A 212 0.48 -10.20 22.83
N ARG A 213 -0.58 -9.59 23.38
CA ARG A 213 -1.97 -9.72 22.92
C ARG A 213 -2.66 -8.38 22.83
N ASP A 214 -3.60 -8.27 21.90
CA ASP A 214 -4.62 -7.22 21.89
C ASP A 214 -5.83 -7.70 22.74
N PRO A 215 -6.11 -7.12 23.91
CA PRO A 215 -7.21 -7.56 24.77
C PRO A 215 -8.59 -7.16 24.23
N SER A 216 -8.65 -6.36 23.16
CA SER A 216 -9.90 -5.96 22.50
C SER A 216 -10.31 -6.90 21.36
N VAL A 217 -9.49 -7.89 21.01
CA VAL A 217 -9.76 -8.84 19.92
C VAL A 217 -9.84 -10.26 20.51
N THR A 218 -10.97 -10.93 20.31
CA THR A 218 -11.15 -12.35 20.67
C THR A 218 -11.63 -13.14 19.45
N LEU A 219 -11.37 -14.45 19.43
CA LEU A 219 -12.03 -15.33 18.46
C LEU A 219 -13.55 -15.28 18.71
N ALA A 220 -14.33 -15.28 17.63
CA ALA A 220 -15.79 -15.36 17.69
C ALA A 220 -16.26 -16.82 17.62
N ASP A 221 -17.42 -17.12 18.20
CA ASP A 221 -18.06 -18.42 17.99
C ASP A 221 -18.69 -18.49 16.58
N THR A 222 -18.24 -19.49 15.82
CA THR A 222 -18.63 -19.80 14.45
C THR A 222 -19.41 -21.12 14.35
N GLY A 223 -19.52 -21.90 15.42
CA GLY A 223 -20.06 -23.26 15.42
C GLY A 223 -19.09 -24.35 14.93
N ASP A 224 -18.06 -24.03 14.15
CA ASP A 224 -16.93 -24.93 13.84
C ASP A 224 -15.63 -24.35 14.41
N VAL A 225 -15.17 -24.93 15.53
CA VAL A 225 -13.93 -24.54 16.23
C VAL A 225 -12.70 -24.74 15.35
N LEU A 226 -12.74 -25.65 14.37
CA LEU A 226 -11.66 -25.89 13.41
C LEU A 226 -11.92 -25.23 12.04
N GLY A 227 -12.95 -24.39 11.91
CA GLY A 227 -13.38 -23.77 10.67
C GLY A 227 -12.67 -22.45 10.32
N PRO A 228 -13.20 -21.69 9.35
CA PRO A 228 -12.73 -20.34 9.04
C PRO A 228 -12.92 -19.39 10.25
N PRO A 229 -11.90 -18.62 10.66
CA PRO A 229 -12.01 -17.74 11.82
C PRO A 229 -12.83 -16.47 11.53
N ALA A 230 -13.68 -16.11 12.49
CA ALA A 230 -14.21 -14.77 12.65
C ALA A 230 -13.79 -14.21 14.03
N TRP A 231 -13.78 -12.89 14.18
CA TRP A 231 -13.25 -12.21 15.36
C TRP A 231 -14.27 -11.24 15.97
N ASN A 232 -14.34 -11.17 17.28
CA ASN A 232 -15.11 -10.15 17.99
C ASN A 232 -14.15 -9.02 18.39
N ILE A 233 -14.52 -7.77 18.05
CA ILE A 233 -13.68 -6.59 18.30
C ILE A 233 -14.40 -5.62 19.22
N ARG A 234 -13.83 -5.38 20.40
CA ARG A 234 -14.37 -4.47 21.41
C ARG A 234 -13.88 -3.04 21.20
N ASP A 235 -14.81 -2.10 21.32
CA ASP A 235 -14.59 -0.65 21.30
C ASP A 235 -15.40 0.01 22.42
N GLY A 236 -14.76 0.16 23.59
CA GLY A 236 -15.48 0.48 24.82
C GLY A 236 -16.49 -0.61 25.17
N ASP A 237 -17.75 -0.21 25.34
CA ASP A 237 -18.85 -1.13 25.62
C ASP A 237 -19.40 -1.82 24.37
N LYS A 238 -19.17 -1.24 23.17
CA LYS A 238 -19.61 -1.83 21.90
C LYS A 238 -18.72 -3.02 21.53
N VAL A 239 -19.34 -4.09 21.03
CA VAL A 239 -18.66 -5.21 20.40
C VAL A 239 -19.10 -5.29 18.95
N TYR A 240 -18.13 -5.30 18.04
CA TYR A 240 -18.32 -5.61 16.63
C TYR A 240 -18.10 -7.11 16.47
N GLU A 241 -19.20 -7.86 16.36
CA GLU A 241 -19.19 -9.31 16.33
C GLU A 241 -18.90 -9.88 14.93
N LYS A 242 -18.34 -11.09 14.89
CA LYS A 242 -18.14 -11.89 13.67
C LYS A 242 -17.46 -11.10 12.53
N CYS A 243 -16.40 -10.36 12.89
CA CYS A 243 -15.52 -9.67 11.95
C CYS A 243 -14.73 -10.69 11.13
N VAL A 244 -15.00 -10.79 9.83
CA VAL A 244 -14.30 -11.69 8.91
C VAL A 244 -13.22 -10.93 8.16
N VAL A 245 -11.99 -11.44 8.17
CA VAL A 245 -10.85 -10.85 7.46
C VAL A 245 -11.12 -10.83 5.95
N ARG A 246 -10.82 -9.73 5.28
CA ARG A 246 -10.95 -9.57 3.82
C ARG A 246 -9.65 -9.14 3.15
N VAL A 247 -8.75 -8.45 3.87
CA VAL A 247 -7.42 -8.08 3.39
C VAL A 247 -6.42 -8.18 4.54
N VAL A 248 -5.22 -8.70 4.25
CA VAL A 248 -4.06 -8.57 5.15
C VAL A 248 -2.81 -8.15 4.36
N GLY A 249 -2.02 -7.24 4.94
CA GLY A 249 -0.82 -6.64 4.35
C GLY A 249 0.48 -7.32 4.77
N ASP A 250 1.60 -6.70 4.41
CA ASP A 250 2.96 -7.25 4.64
C ASP A 250 3.26 -7.45 6.16
N PRO A 251 3.73 -8.65 6.56
CA PRO A 251 3.87 -9.07 7.96
C PRO A 251 4.93 -8.32 8.79
N TRP A 252 5.89 -7.63 8.16
CA TRP A 252 6.99 -6.92 8.87
C TRP A 252 7.06 -5.42 8.52
N HIS A 253 5.96 -4.85 8.03
CA HIS A 253 5.85 -3.42 7.74
C HIS A 253 4.62 -2.82 8.44
N ARG A 254 3.69 -2.20 7.71
CA ARG A 254 2.46 -1.68 8.32
C ARG A 254 1.55 -2.78 8.88
N MET A 255 1.70 -4.04 8.46
CA MET A 255 0.85 -5.18 8.84
C MET A 255 -0.63 -4.80 8.98
N THR A 256 -1.18 -4.25 7.90
CA THR A 256 -2.59 -3.87 7.82
C THR A 256 -3.47 -5.12 7.87
N TRP A 257 -4.57 -5.08 8.61
CA TRP A 257 -5.59 -6.13 8.66
C TRP A 257 -6.95 -5.47 8.53
N VAL A 258 -7.73 -5.83 7.51
CA VAL A 258 -9.06 -5.26 7.26
C VAL A 258 -10.11 -6.35 7.32
N ALA A 259 -11.10 -6.16 8.19
CA ALA A 259 -12.23 -7.07 8.33
C ALA A 259 -13.57 -6.34 8.10
N LYS A 260 -14.56 -7.10 7.62
CA LYS A 260 -15.96 -6.68 7.51
C LYS A 260 -16.73 -7.24 8.72
N VAL A 261 -17.57 -6.42 9.36
CA VAL A 261 -18.37 -6.81 10.53
C VAL A 261 -19.63 -7.53 10.08
N GLY A 262 -19.59 -8.87 10.05
CA GLY A 262 -20.68 -9.70 9.51
C GLY A 262 -21.11 -9.26 8.10
N ASP A 263 -22.42 -9.12 7.90
CA ASP A 263 -23.00 -8.64 6.64
C ASP A 263 -23.13 -7.12 6.54
N THR A 264 -22.89 -6.40 7.64
CA THR A 264 -23.05 -4.93 7.71
C THR A 264 -22.06 -4.18 6.79
N PRO A 265 -22.35 -2.93 6.40
CA PRO A 265 -21.38 -2.07 5.71
C PRO A 265 -20.26 -1.52 6.62
N ILE A 266 -20.06 -2.05 7.83
CA ILE A 266 -18.99 -1.60 8.74
C ILE A 266 -17.71 -2.39 8.46
N THR A 267 -16.59 -1.67 8.39
CA THR A 267 -15.24 -2.24 8.30
C THR A 267 -14.34 -1.75 9.43
N ILE A 268 -13.39 -2.59 9.82
CA ILE A 268 -12.38 -2.28 10.82
C ILE A 268 -11.01 -2.55 10.21
N LYS A 269 -10.15 -1.53 10.20
CA LYS A 269 -8.75 -1.59 9.74
C LYS A 269 -7.84 -1.46 10.96
N ASP A 270 -7.13 -2.54 11.29
CA ASP A 270 -5.98 -2.50 12.21
C ASP A 270 -4.71 -2.28 11.40
N SER A 271 -3.76 -1.48 11.92
CA SER A 271 -2.45 -1.26 11.30
C SER A 271 -1.37 -0.95 12.34
N TYR A 272 -0.12 -1.23 12.01
CA TYR A 272 1.07 -0.94 12.82
C TYR A 272 1.84 0.25 12.23
N ARG A 273 1.33 1.44 12.51
CA ARG A 273 1.87 2.73 12.04
C ARG A 273 3.26 2.99 12.63
N ASP A 274 4.19 3.41 11.78
CA ASP A 274 5.52 3.86 12.24
C ASP A 274 5.39 5.16 13.03
N VAL A 275 6.01 5.25 14.21
CA VAL A 275 5.97 6.47 15.06
C VAL A 275 6.55 7.71 14.37
N ARG A 276 7.40 7.51 13.35
CA ARG A 276 8.00 8.55 12.52
C ARG A 276 7.10 9.00 11.36
N SER A 277 5.92 8.39 11.15
CA SER A 277 4.99 8.82 10.09
C SER A 277 4.61 10.30 10.27
N SER A 278 4.70 11.09 9.20
CA SER A 278 4.48 12.55 9.27
C SER A 278 3.01 12.91 9.53
N PHE A 279 2.10 12.13 8.96
CA PHE A 279 0.65 12.25 9.10
C PHE A 279 0.08 10.98 9.77
N ARG A 280 -1.19 11.05 10.17
CA ARG A 280 -2.03 9.94 10.64
C ARG A 280 -3.27 9.86 9.76
N GLU A 281 -3.75 8.65 9.49
CA GLU A 281 -4.91 8.44 8.63
C GLU A 281 -6.17 9.06 9.24
N GLY A 282 -6.41 8.81 10.53
CA GLY A 282 -7.51 9.39 11.29
C GLY A 282 -7.55 10.92 11.21
N GLU A 283 -6.44 11.58 11.54
CA GLU A 283 -6.38 13.05 11.52
C GLU A 283 -6.68 13.65 10.14
N LEU A 284 -6.33 12.95 9.05
CA LEU A 284 -6.68 13.38 7.69
C LEU A 284 -8.18 13.16 7.39
N TYR A 285 -8.80 12.09 7.89
CA TYR A 285 -10.25 11.91 7.83
C TYR A 285 -11.01 12.91 8.71
N ASP A 286 -10.50 13.26 9.89
CA ASP A 286 -11.11 14.27 10.78
C ASP A 286 -11.15 15.65 10.09
N ILE A 287 -10.08 16.01 9.36
CA ILE A 287 -10.02 17.23 8.53
C ILE A 287 -11.03 17.13 7.38
N LEU A 288 -11.02 16.01 6.65
CA LEU A 288 -11.87 15.77 5.48
C LEU A 288 -13.38 15.86 5.83
N HIS A 289 -13.78 15.16 6.89
CA HIS A 289 -15.17 15.00 7.37
C HIS A 289 -15.64 16.11 8.33
N LYS A 290 -14.88 17.22 8.44
CA LYS A 290 -15.18 18.37 9.32
C LYS A 290 -16.60 18.95 9.18
N GLU A 291 -17.23 18.78 8.02
CA GLU A 291 -18.58 19.28 7.69
C GLU A 291 -19.60 18.14 7.55
N GLY A 292 -19.35 17.01 8.22
CA GLY A 292 -20.03 15.73 8.00
C GLY A 292 -19.29 14.85 6.98
N PRO A 293 -19.70 13.58 6.79
CA PRO A 293 -18.96 12.62 5.98
C PRO A 293 -18.81 13.06 4.52
N ALA A 294 -17.57 13.25 4.08
CA ALA A 294 -17.23 13.82 2.79
C ALA A 294 -17.68 12.92 1.62
N PRO A 295 -18.50 13.42 0.68
CA PRO A 295 -18.90 12.66 -0.49
C PRO A 295 -17.69 12.25 -1.35
N GLY A 296 -17.73 11.03 -1.89
CA GLY A 296 -16.64 10.46 -2.70
C GLY A 296 -15.52 9.79 -1.86
N PHE A 297 -15.67 9.72 -0.54
CA PHE A 297 -14.73 9.03 0.36
C PHE A 297 -15.41 7.99 1.25
N LEU A 298 -14.61 7.14 1.91
CA LEU A 298 -15.09 6.24 2.95
C LEU A 298 -15.56 7.04 4.19
N ARG A 299 -16.69 6.64 4.79
CA ARG A 299 -17.10 7.13 6.10
C ARG A 299 -16.18 6.55 7.17
N VAL A 300 -15.58 7.41 7.99
CA VAL A 300 -14.77 7.02 9.16
C VAL A 300 -15.47 7.52 10.41
N LYS A 301 -15.70 6.64 11.39
CA LYS A 301 -16.20 7.04 12.71
C LYS A 301 -15.07 7.55 13.62
N LYS A 302 -13.89 6.92 13.58
CA LYS A 302 -12.68 7.33 14.33
C LYS A 302 -11.44 6.48 14.00
N GLU A 303 -10.26 7.04 14.28
CA GLU A 303 -9.00 6.30 14.51
C GLU A 303 -8.62 6.37 16.00
N TYR A 304 -8.05 5.30 16.57
CA TYR A 304 -7.42 5.35 17.89
C TYR A 304 -6.21 4.41 18.01
N GLU A 305 -5.29 4.73 18.93
CA GLU A 305 -4.18 3.83 19.29
C GLU A 305 -4.70 2.74 20.24
N VAL A 306 -4.51 1.47 19.87
CA VAL A 306 -5.09 0.32 20.58
C VAL A 306 -4.29 0.04 21.85
N GLN A 307 -4.97 -0.09 22.98
CA GLN A 307 -4.33 -0.21 24.30
C GLN A 307 -4.37 -1.65 24.83
N TRP A 308 -3.25 -2.13 25.35
CA TRP A 308 -3.17 -3.43 26.04
C TRP A 308 -3.35 -3.32 27.57
N LYS A 309 -3.09 -2.12 28.11
CA LYS A 309 -3.37 -1.69 29.48
C LYS A 309 -3.78 -0.22 29.40
N ARG A 310 -4.60 0.28 30.33
CA ARG A 310 -5.07 1.68 30.33
C ARG A 310 -3.88 2.66 30.27
N GLY A 311 -3.87 3.51 29.23
CA GLY A 311 -2.79 4.49 28.98
C GLY A 311 -1.54 3.92 28.29
N CYS A 312 -1.49 2.62 27.99
CA CYS A 312 -0.37 1.96 27.35
C CYS A 312 -0.77 1.45 25.95
N PRO A 313 -0.38 2.14 24.85
CA PRO A 313 -0.63 1.66 23.50
C PRO A 313 0.20 0.40 23.18
N ILE A 314 -0.35 -0.49 22.36
CA ILE A 314 0.36 -1.65 21.81
C ILE A 314 1.49 -1.13 20.93
N THR A 315 2.71 -1.31 21.40
CA THR A 315 3.92 -0.79 20.75
C THR A 315 4.91 -1.93 20.52
N VAL A 316 5.39 -2.06 19.29
CA VAL A 316 6.43 -3.03 18.91
C VAL A 316 7.66 -2.30 18.41
N THR A 317 8.84 -2.71 18.89
CA THR A 317 10.13 -2.16 18.46
C THR A 317 11.05 -3.31 18.05
N VAL A 318 11.67 -3.18 16.88
CA VAL A 318 12.79 -4.01 16.42
C VAL A 318 13.88 -3.06 15.94
N ASP A 319 15.06 -3.20 16.53
CA ASP A 319 16.26 -2.41 16.27
C ASP A 319 16.03 -0.89 16.36
N SER A 320 15.86 -0.20 15.23
CA SER A 320 15.53 1.24 15.21
C SER A 320 14.08 1.56 14.79
N THR A 321 13.32 0.54 14.41
CA THR A 321 11.94 0.64 13.93
C THR A 321 10.97 0.46 15.10
N THR A 322 10.14 1.47 15.36
CA THR A 322 9.07 1.40 16.38
C THR A 322 7.72 1.66 15.72
N ARG A 323 6.75 0.79 15.98
CA ARG A 323 5.37 0.88 15.47
C ARG A 323 4.35 0.80 16.59
N ILE A 324 3.25 1.52 16.43
CA ILE A 324 2.10 1.49 17.33
C ILE A 324 0.91 0.88 16.60
N LYS A 325 0.13 0.00 17.26
CA LYS A 325 -1.12 -0.53 16.71
C LYS A 325 -2.20 0.56 16.76
N THR A 326 -2.69 0.95 15.59
CA THR A 326 -3.84 1.84 15.39
C THR A 326 -5.03 1.04 14.86
N ARG A 327 -6.25 1.41 15.28
CA ARG A 327 -7.51 0.90 14.75
C ARG A 327 -8.32 2.05 14.15
N LEU A 328 -8.76 1.89 12.91
CA LEU A 328 -9.66 2.76 12.19
C LEU A 328 -11.02 2.04 12.04
N ILE A 329 -12.09 2.67 12.50
CA ILE A 329 -13.46 2.16 12.34
C ILE A 329 -14.13 2.94 11.21
N MET A 330 -14.54 2.22 10.17
CA MET A 330 -15.15 2.74 8.96
C MET A 330 -16.60 2.28 8.85
N HIS A 331 -17.49 3.18 8.47
CA HIS A 331 -18.91 2.93 8.24
C HIS A 331 -19.22 2.81 6.73
N THR A 332 -18.26 2.32 5.95
CA THR A 332 -18.44 2.00 4.52
C THR A 332 -17.84 0.62 4.21
N TRP A 333 -18.56 -0.16 3.40
CA TRP A 333 -18.03 -1.31 2.65
C TRP A 333 -18.26 -1.06 1.16
N GLY A 334 -17.26 -1.33 0.33
CA GLY A 334 -17.43 -1.35 -1.12
C GLY A 334 -16.59 -2.45 -1.74
N GLU A 335 -16.96 -2.84 -2.94
CA GLU A 335 -16.23 -3.83 -3.72
C GLU A 335 -14.98 -3.21 -4.36
N SER A 336 -13.97 -4.03 -4.68
CA SER A 336 -12.83 -3.56 -5.47
C SER A 336 -13.30 -3.02 -6.83
N LEU A 337 -12.63 -1.99 -7.35
CA LEU A 337 -12.86 -1.41 -8.69
C LEU A 337 -13.08 -2.46 -9.81
N ARG A 338 -12.48 -3.66 -9.69
CA ARG A 338 -12.71 -4.81 -10.60
C ARG A 338 -14.16 -5.30 -10.70
N LYS A 339 -15.08 -4.80 -9.85
CA LYS A 339 -16.52 -5.05 -9.92
C LYS A 339 -17.31 -3.98 -10.69
N CYS A 340 -16.65 -3.05 -11.38
CA CYS A 340 -17.29 -2.27 -12.44
C CYS A 340 -17.87 -3.20 -13.52
N THR A 341 -19.17 -3.09 -13.74
CA THR A 341 -19.95 -3.92 -14.68
C THR A 341 -19.68 -3.58 -16.13
N SER A 342 -19.39 -2.32 -16.45
CA SER A 342 -19.11 -1.88 -17.82
C SER A 342 -17.99 -0.83 -17.94
N LEU A 343 -17.65 -0.53 -19.20
CA LEU A 343 -16.67 0.48 -19.59
C LEU A 343 -17.16 1.91 -19.26
N VAL A 344 -18.46 2.18 -19.44
CA VAL A 344 -19.08 3.43 -18.99
C VAL A 344 -19.09 3.51 -17.46
N ASP A 345 -19.41 2.43 -16.75
CA ASP A 345 -19.37 2.42 -15.28
C ASP A 345 -17.96 2.68 -14.74
N LEU A 346 -16.93 2.07 -15.35
CA LEU A 346 -15.53 2.34 -15.05
C LEU A 346 -15.20 3.83 -15.23
N LEU A 347 -15.52 4.41 -16.39
CA LEU A 347 -15.24 5.81 -16.66
C LEU A 347 -15.98 6.76 -15.71
N LYS A 348 -17.24 6.46 -15.37
CA LYS A 348 -18.00 7.17 -14.35
C LYS A 348 -17.29 7.15 -12.99
N CYS A 349 -16.87 5.96 -12.53
CA CYS A 349 -16.10 5.81 -11.29
C CYS A 349 -14.81 6.63 -11.29
N MET A 350 -14.09 6.69 -12.42
CA MET A 350 -12.84 7.45 -12.53
C MET A 350 -13.05 8.97 -12.58
N TYR A 351 -14.18 9.45 -13.12
CA TYR A 351 -14.58 10.85 -13.02
C TYR A 351 -14.78 11.24 -11.54
N ASP A 352 -15.52 10.43 -10.80
CA ASP A 352 -15.90 10.72 -9.42
C ASP A 352 -14.69 10.70 -8.47
N ILE A 353 -13.72 9.81 -8.70
CA ILE A 353 -12.45 9.79 -7.96
C ILE A 353 -11.57 11.02 -8.28
N LEU A 354 -11.57 11.51 -9.52
CA LEU A 354 -10.92 12.79 -9.86
C LEU A 354 -11.61 13.95 -9.14
N GLU A 355 -12.94 13.96 -9.05
CA GLU A 355 -13.68 15.04 -8.40
C GLU A 355 -13.51 15.03 -6.87
N ALA A 356 -13.63 13.87 -6.23
CA ALA A 356 -13.39 13.71 -4.80
C ALA A 356 -11.97 14.18 -4.42
N HIS A 357 -10.97 13.82 -5.24
CA HIS A 357 -9.59 14.29 -5.05
C HIS A 357 -9.44 15.80 -5.31
N ARG A 358 -10.04 16.35 -6.38
CA ARG A 358 -10.05 17.81 -6.66
C ARG A 358 -10.59 18.59 -5.47
N TRP A 359 -11.71 18.13 -4.92
CA TRP A 359 -12.37 18.72 -3.76
C TRP A 359 -11.50 18.65 -2.50
N ALA A 360 -10.94 17.48 -2.18
CA ALA A 360 -10.05 17.34 -1.02
C ALA A 360 -8.78 18.20 -1.11
N VAL A 361 -8.26 18.44 -2.33
CA VAL A 361 -7.16 19.38 -2.55
C VAL A 361 -7.56 20.82 -2.27
N MET A 362 -8.71 21.26 -2.81
CA MET A 362 -9.16 22.65 -2.72
C MET A 362 -9.70 23.01 -1.32
N GLU A 363 -10.68 22.23 -0.84
CA GLU A 363 -11.46 22.57 0.34
C GLU A 363 -10.87 22.02 1.65
N ARG A 364 -9.87 21.12 1.55
CA ARG A 364 -9.27 20.40 2.69
C ARG A 364 -7.74 20.33 2.69
N ASN A 365 -7.05 20.90 1.69
CA ASN A 365 -5.58 20.88 1.56
C ASN A 365 -4.94 19.47 1.47
N ILE A 366 -5.70 18.40 1.16
CA ILE A 366 -5.21 17.00 1.18
C ILE A 366 -4.86 16.49 -0.22
N ILE A 367 -3.73 15.76 -0.34
CA ILE A 367 -3.40 14.89 -1.49
C ILE A 367 -3.19 13.44 -1.05
N HIS A 368 -3.58 12.49 -1.89
CA HIS A 368 -3.66 11.07 -1.54
C HIS A 368 -2.36 10.30 -1.71
N ARG A 369 -1.60 10.59 -2.78
CA ARG A 369 -0.29 10.00 -3.11
C ARG A 369 -0.27 8.49 -3.34
N ASP A 370 -1.41 7.80 -3.32
CA ASP A 370 -1.53 6.34 -3.49
C ASP A 370 -2.92 5.90 -3.99
N ILE A 371 -3.42 6.60 -5.02
CA ILE A 371 -4.62 6.16 -5.72
C ILE A 371 -4.31 4.87 -6.49
N SER A 372 -5.05 3.80 -6.20
CA SER A 372 -4.79 2.44 -6.71
C SER A 372 -6.09 1.62 -6.83
N HIS A 373 -6.03 0.46 -7.51
CA HIS A 373 -7.17 -0.50 -7.56
C HIS A 373 -7.62 -1.05 -6.19
N GLY A 374 -6.75 -0.99 -5.17
CA GLY A 374 -7.10 -1.42 -3.81
C GLY A 374 -7.77 -0.32 -2.97
N ASN A 375 -7.60 0.93 -3.39
CA ASN A 375 -7.98 2.13 -2.63
C ASN A 375 -9.20 2.84 -3.24
N ILE A 376 -9.73 2.31 -4.36
CA ILE A 376 -10.97 2.75 -5.02
C ILE A 376 -12.04 1.67 -4.84
N PHE A 377 -13.13 2.05 -4.19
CA PHE A 377 -14.24 1.18 -3.79
C PHE A 377 -15.49 1.51 -4.60
N VAL A 378 -16.11 0.52 -5.24
CA VAL A 378 -17.32 0.67 -6.07
C VAL A 378 -18.50 -0.07 -5.44
N GLN A 379 -19.73 0.25 -5.88
CA GLN A 379 -20.97 -0.30 -5.31
C GLN A 379 -21.07 -0.08 -3.78
N ALA A 380 -20.46 1.00 -3.30
CA ALA A 380 -20.19 1.21 -1.88
C ALA A 380 -21.47 1.50 -1.08
N LYS A 381 -21.62 0.78 0.04
CA LYS A 381 -22.72 0.88 0.99
C LYS A 381 -22.22 1.53 2.26
N ASP A 382 -22.97 2.49 2.78
CA ASP A 382 -22.70 3.17 4.05
C ASP A 382 -23.58 2.62 5.18
N SER A 383 -23.05 2.60 6.40
CA SER A 383 -23.86 2.62 7.62
C SER A 383 -24.14 4.07 7.98
N LYS A 384 -25.40 4.43 8.28
CA LYS A 384 -25.64 5.65 9.08
C LYS A 384 -25.36 5.30 10.54
N GLY A 385 -24.45 6.03 11.19
CA GLY A 385 -24.32 6.01 12.64
C GLY A 385 -25.49 6.75 13.30
N GLU A 386 -25.86 6.37 14.52
CA GLU A 386 -26.88 7.08 15.33
C GLU A 386 -26.51 8.56 15.54
N ASP A 387 -25.21 8.85 15.68
CA ASP A 387 -24.65 10.20 15.87
C ASP A 387 -24.17 10.89 14.57
N GLU A 388 -24.39 10.30 13.39
CA GLU A 388 -23.82 10.84 12.13
C GLU A 388 -24.66 11.96 11.51
N GLU A 389 -24.15 13.18 11.61
CA GLU A 389 -24.66 14.32 10.84
C GLU A 389 -24.51 14.12 9.33
N GLU A 390 -25.46 14.63 8.54
CA GLU A 390 -25.33 14.67 7.09
C GLU A 390 -24.38 15.80 6.63
N PHE A 391 -23.86 15.70 5.41
CA PHE A 391 -22.85 16.63 4.89
C PHE A 391 -23.41 18.05 4.71
N LYS A 392 -22.99 18.96 5.60
CA LYS A 392 -23.48 20.35 5.70
C LYS A 392 -22.96 21.27 4.59
N GLY A 393 -21.80 20.96 4.02
CA GLY A 393 -21.10 21.78 3.00
C GLY A 393 -21.75 21.80 1.61
N THR A 394 -23.08 21.81 1.53
CA THR A 394 -23.84 21.57 0.29
C THR A 394 -23.56 22.57 -0.84
N GLU A 395 -23.25 23.84 -0.51
CA GLU A 395 -22.83 24.84 -1.51
C GLU A 395 -21.53 24.45 -2.24
N HIS A 396 -20.67 23.64 -1.63
CA HIS A 396 -19.34 23.27 -2.13
C HIS A 396 -19.18 21.75 -2.21
N ARG A 397 -20.28 21.01 -2.39
CA ARG A 397 -20.29 19.56 -2.64
C ARG A 397 -19.42 19.23 -3.88
N PRO A 398 -18.64 18.14 -3.89
CA PRO A 398 -18.04 17.62 -5.12
C PRO A 398 -19.15 17.22 -6.11
N ILE A 399 -19.05 17.67 -7.36
CA ILE A 399 -20.09 17.45 -8.40
C ILE A 399 -19.78 16.17 -9.17
N PHE A 400 -20.60 15.14 -8.97
CA PHE A 400 -20.34 13.80 -9.52
C PHE A 400 -20.91 13.62 -10.94
N VAL A 401 -20.40 12.62 -11.65
CA VAL A 401 -20.62 12.40 -13.09
C VAL A 401 -22.10 12.27 -13.47
N ASN A 402 -22.92 11.70 -12.59
CA ASN A 402 -24.36 11.51 -12.81
C ASN A 402 -25.15 12.83 -12.72
N GLU A 403 -24.60 13.87 -12.07
CA GLU A 403 -25.20 15.22 -12.07
C GLU A 403 -25.11 15.86 -13.46
N ILE A 404 -24.11 15.48 -14.26
CA ILE A 404 -23.85 16.02 -15.61
C ILE A 404 -24.50 15.14 -16.68
N ILE A 405 -24.23 13.82 -16.62
CA ILE A 405 -24.64 12.85 -17.64
C ILE A 405 -26.13 12.50 -17.52
N GLU A 406 -26.61 12.21 -16.30
CA GLU A 406 -27.99 11.79 -16.03
C GLU A 406 -28.87 12.95 -15.48
N ASN A 407 -28.32 14.16 -15.38
CA ASN A 407 -28.98 15.36 -14.84
C ASN A 407 -29.58 15.19 -13.42
N THR A 408 -29.01 14.28 -12.62
CA THR A 408 -29.51 13.96 -11.27
C THR A 408 -28.83 14.88 -10.26
N LYS A 409 -29.50 15.97 -9.83
CA LYS A 409 -28.96 16.90 -8.83
C LYS A 409 -28.58 16.18 -7.52
N ASN A 410 -27.42 16.51 -6.96
CA ASN A 410 -26.85 15.90 -5.74
C ASN A 410 -26.66 14.38 -5.87
N ALA A 411 -26.39 13.84 -7.07
CA ALA A 411 -26.19 12.41 -7.27
C ALA A 411 -25.08 11.83 -6.38
N ASP A 412 -25.30 10.62 -5.86
CA ASP A 412 -24.28 9.91 -5.11
C ASP A 412 -23.12 9.45 -6.00
N PRO A 413 -21.89 9.39 -5.44
CA PRO A 413 -20.70 9.00 -6.19
C PRO A 413 -20.72 7.52 -6.55
N MET A 414 -20.34 7.20 -7.78
CA MET A 414 -20.23 5.83 -8.30
C MET A 414 -19.07 5.05 -7.63
N ALA A 415 -18.05 5.76 -7.15
CA ALA A 415 -16.89 5.21 -6.46
C ALA A 415 -16.43 6.08 -5.29
N ARG A 416 -15.78 5.45 -4.31
CA ARG A 416 -15.21 6.11 -3.13
C ARG A 416 -13.72 5.86 -3.02
N LEU A 417 -13.01 6.87 -2.55
CA LEU A 417 -11.58 6.84 -2.29
C LEU A 417 -11.32 6.58 -0.79
N GLY A 418 -10.30 5.77 -0.48
CA GLY A 418 -9.91 5.44 0.89
C GLY A 418 -8.44 5.02 1.00
N ASP A 419 -8.00 4.63 2.20
CA ASP A 419 -6.58 4.39 2.55
C ASP A 419 -5.71 5.67 2.53
N LEU A 420 -5.98 6.59 3.47
CA LEU A 420 -5.22 7.85 3.63
C LEU A 420 -3.90 7.66 4.40
N ASP A 421 -3.49 6.41 4.65
CA ASP A 421 -2.23 6.00 5.30
C ASP A 421 -0.97 6.58 4.62
N ASN A 422 -1.07 6.90 3.31
CA ASN A 422 -0.02 7.51 2.49
C ASN A 422 -0.28 8.97 2.09
N ALA A 423 -1.43 9.53 2.48
CA ALA A 423 -1.83 10.89 2.15
C ALA A 423 -1.05 11.96 2.93
N ALA A 424 -1.19 13.22 2.52
CA ALA A 424 -0.48 14.35 3.12
C ALA A 424 -1.21 15.67 2.87
N GLU A 425 -1.00 16.63 3.78
CA GLU A 425 -1.38 18.02 3.54
C GLU A 425 -0.41 18.69 2.53
N LEU A 426 -0.96 19.42 1.56
CA LEU A 426 -0.27 19.89 0.36
C LEU A 426 0.54 21.18 0.61
N ASP A 427 -0.05 22.19 1.25
CA ASP A 427 0.68 23.32 1.82
C ASP A 427 0.94 23.10 3.32
N ARG A 428 2.21 22.92 3.66
CA ARG A 428 2.74 22.82 5.03
C ARG A 428 2.44 24.07 5.89
N LYS A 429 2.15 25.23 5.31
CA LYS A 429 1.79 26.45 6.06
C LYS A 429 0.32 26.49 6.45
N ALA A 430 -0.57 26.05 5.55
CA ALA A 430 -2.01 25.91 5.79
C ALA A 430 -2.37 24.60 6.51
N ALA A 431 -1.40 23.72 6.76
CA ALA A 431 -1.58 22.42 7.38
C ALA A 431 -2.07 22.50 8.83
N VAL A 432 -3.06 21.65 9.18
CA VAL A 432 -3.77 21.63 10.45
C VAL A 432 -3.73 20.30 11.21
N SER A 433 -3.22 19.20 10.63
CA SER A 433 -3.06 17.91 11.35
C SER A 433 -2.23 18.11 12.63
N PRO A 434 -2.76 17.82 13.83
CA PRO A 434 -2.03 18.00 15.08
C PRO A 434 -0.67 17.28 15.11
N SER A 435 -0.63 16.02 14.65
CA SER A 435 0.59 15.23 14.59
C SER A 435 1.60 15.76 13.56
N PHE A 436 1.14 16.41 12.49
CA PHE A 436 2.05 17.06 11.55
C PHE A 436 2.53 18.43 12.06
N VAL A 437 1.61 19.30 12.50
CA VAL A 437 1.91 20.66 12.99
C VAL A 437 2.92 20.64 14.13
N ALA A 438 2.78 19.71 15.09
CA ALA A 438 3.71 19.55 16.21
C ALA A 438 5.15 19.14 15.80
N ARG A 439 5.35 18.63 14.58
CA ARG A 439 6.64 18.11 14.08
C ARG A 439 7.08 18.73 12.75
N ARG A 440 6.32 19.66 12.18
CA ARG A 440 6.55 20.19 10.81
C ARG A 440 7.98 20.71 10.64
N ASP A 441 8.53 21.37 11.66
CA ASP A 441 9.84 22.01 11.62
C ASP A 441 11.03 21.07 11.95
N THR A 442 10.75 19.80 12.28
CA THR A 442 11.75 18.72 12.40
C THR A 442 11.62 17.62 11.33
N ILE A 443 10.49 17.58 10.60
CA ILE A 443 10.24 16.65 9.50
C ILE A 443 10.86 17.16 8.19
N ASP A 444 11.69 16.32 7.58
CA ASP A 444 12.23 16.51 6.22
C ASP A 444 11.13 16.28 5.16
N GLU A 445 11.20 17.04 4.07
CA GLU A 445 10.08 17.49 3.24
C GLU A 445 9.18 16.33 2.75
N PRO A 446 8.01 16.07 3.36
CA PRO A 446 7.34 14.77 3.27
C PRO A 446 6.77 14.47 1.89
N LEU A 447 6.55 15.49 1.06
CA LEU A 447 6.10 15.36 -0.32
C LEU A 447 7.23 14.95 -1.28
N ARG A 448 8.52 14.94 -0.86
CA ARG A 448 9.64 14.49 -1.70
C ARG A 448 9.85 12.98 -1.66
N TYR A 449 9.27 12.28 -0.68
CA TYR A 449 9.31 10.83 -0.60
C TYR A 449 8.53 10.18 -1.75
N ARG A 450 9.11 9.11 -2.32
CA ARG A 450 8.46 8.33 -3.37
C ARG A 450 7.38 7.46 -2.71
N THR A 451 6.14 7.72 -3.03
CA THR A 451 4.94 7.14 -2.40
C THR A 451 3.93 6.85 -3.50
N GLY A 452 3.21 5.74 -3.36
CA GLY A 452 2.28 5.22 -4.34
C GLY A 452 2.57 3.76 -4.69
N THR A 453 1.53 2.98 -4.95
CA THR A 453 1.61 1.57 -5.33
C THR A 453 2.31 1.42 -6.69
N PRO A 454 3.37 0.60 -6.85
CA PRO A 454 4.23 0.63 -8.05
C PRO A 454 3.54 0.46 -9.41
N LYS A 455 2.39 -0.23 -9.48
CA LYS A 455 1.65 -0.42 -10.74
C LYS A 455 0.83 0.80 -11.17
N PHE A 456 0.56 1.71 -10.22
CA PHE A 456 -0.32 2.89 -10.39
C PHE A 456 0.39 4.22 -10.16
N ILE A 457 1.52 4.23 -9.45
CA ILE A 457 2.30 5.43 -9.14
C ILE A 457 2.68 6.21 -10.41
N ALA A 458 2.46 7.52 -10.38
CA ALA A 458 2.86 8.43 -11.44
C ALA A 458 4.39 8.44 -11.66
N ARG A 459 4.81 8.65 -12.91
CA ARG A 459 6.19 8.49 -13.39
C ARG A 459 7.19 9.43 -12.69
N SER A 460 6.79 10.65 -12.32
CA SER A 460 7.65 11.61 -11.59
C SER A 460 7.89 11.17 -10.13
N PRO A 461 6.86 10.84 -9.33
CA PRO A 461 7.02 10.16 -8.04
C PRO A 461 7.82 8.85 -8.10
N ALA A 462 7.60 7.99 -9.10
CA ALA A 462 8.35 6.74 -9.26
C ALA A 462 9.88 6.98 -9.35
N LEU A 463 10.30 8.05 -10.03
CA LEU A 463 11.70 8.44 -10.18
C LEU A 463 12.25 9.34 -9.06
N GLY A 464 11.38 9.95 -8.25
CA GLY A 464 11.77 10.97 -7.27
C GLY A 464 12.40 12.20 -7.92
N CYS A 465 11.96 12.56 -9.12
CA CYS A 465 12.41 13.76 -9.83
C CYS A 465 11.35 14.28 -10.80
N LEU A 466 11.35 15.58 -11.06
CA LEU A 466 10.57 16.18 -12.15
C LEU A 466 11.01 15.59 -13.49
N LEU A 467 10.10 14.95 -14.22
CA LEU A 467 10.34 14.55 -15.61
C LEU A 467 10.41 15.78 -16.52
N VAL A 468 11.29 15.70 -17.50
CA VAL A 468 11.56 16.75 -18.49
C VAL A 468 11.25 16.16 -19.88
N ALA A 469 10.01 16.33 -20.34
CA ALA A 469 9.55 15.77 -21.60
C ALA A 469 9.62 16.81 -22.73
N ASP A 470 10.02 16.36 -23.92
CA ASP A 470 10.15 17.17 -25.15
C ASP A 470 8.89 17.02 -26.01
N ILE A 471 7.74 17.33 -25.41
CA ILE A 471 6.41 16.98 -25.95
C ILE A 471 5.57 18.25 -26.08
N GLN A 472 4.95 18.42 -27.26
CA GLN A 472 3.95 19.45 -27.47
C GLN A 472 2.75 19.16 -26.58
N PHE A 473 2.38 20.13 -25.74
CA PHE A 473 1.14 20.07 -24.98
C PHE A 473 -0.03 20.10 -25.98
N PRO A 474 -0.97 19.14 -25.92
CA PRO A 474 -2.26 19.33 -26.59
C PRO A 474 -2.98 20.54 -25.98
N SER A 475 -3.95 21.09 -26.69
CA SER A 475 -4.86 22.07 -26.10
C SER A 475 -5.74 21.41 -25.02
N MET A 476 -6.27 22.20 -24.09
CA MET A 476 -7.32 21.75 -23.18
C MET A 476 -8.50 21.16 -23.99
N PRO A 477 -8.98 19.93 -23.67
CA PRO A 477 -10.08 19.30 -24.39
C PRO A 477 -11.38 20.12 -24.35
N GLU A 478 -12.14 20.09 -25.44
CA GLU A 478 -13.45 20.74 -25.57
C GLU A 478 -14.58 19.73 -25.38
N LEU A 479 -15.66 20.11 -24.70
CA LEU A 479 -16.85 19.26 -24.55
C LEU A 479 -17.79 19.42 -25.76
N PRO A 480 -18.49 18.37 -26.20
CA PRO A 480 -19.64 18.49 -27.08
C PRO A 480 -20.65 19.51 -26.53
N ILE A 481 -21.28 20.32 -27.39
CA ILE A 481 -22.09 21.49 -26.97
C ILE A 481 -23.15 21.11 -25.92
N HIS A 482 -23.88 20.01 -26.13
CA HIS A 482 -24.93 19.51 -25.22
C HIS A 482 -24.42 18.99 -23.86
N LEU A 483 -23.11 18.74 -23.74
CA LEU A 483 -22.42 18.52 -22.47
C LEU A 483 -21.82 19.81 -21.92
N ALA A 484 -21.26 20.67 -22.77
CA ALA A 484 -20.62 21.93 -22.36
C ALA A 484 -21.60 22.85 -21.63
N ASP A 485 -22.82 23.00 -22.14
CA ASP A 485 -23.89 23.79 -21.52
C ASP A 485 -24.25 23.24 -20.13
N ARG A 486 -24.44 21.93 -20.01
CA ARG A 486 -24.72 21.25 -18.72
C ARG A 486 -23.55 21.35 -17.76
N TYR A 487 -22.32 21.19 -18.24
CA TYR A 487 -21.11 21.30 -17.44
C TYR A 487 -20.97 22.70 -16.84
N ALA A 488 -21.14 23.73 -17.66
CA ALA A 488 -21.15 25.13 -17.22
C ALA A 488 -22.31 25.44 -16.26
N GLN A 489 -23.49 24.85 -16.47
CA GLN A 489 -24.65 25.02 -15.59
C GLN A 489 -24.42 24.41 -14.21
N VAL A 490 -23.96 23.15 -14.12
CA VAL A 490 -23.79 22.46 -12.83
C VAL A 490 -22.59 23.03 -12.07
N TYR A 491 -21.48 23.38 -12.75
CA TYR A 491 -20.34 24.07 -12.14
C TYR A 491 -20.48 25.60 -12.06
N SER A 492 -21.68 26.17 -12.24
CA SER A 492 -21.90 27.64 -12.24
C SER A 492 -21.48 28.35 -10.95
N ASN A 493 -21.43 27.62 -9.82
CA ASN A 493 -20.97 28.12 -8.52
C ASN A 493 -19.52 27.71 -8.16
N ASP A 494 -18.75 27.10 -9.07
CA ASP A 494 -17.38 26.64 -8.79
C ASP A 494 -16.42 27.81 -8.58
N ARG A 495 -16.05 28.03 -7.32
CA ARG A 495 -15.06 29.05 -6.91
C ARG A 495 -13.61 28.67 -7.30
N SER A 496 -13.35 27.44 -7.75
CA SER A 496 -12.00 26.98 -8.08
C SER A 496 -11.45 27.56 -9.39
N GLY A 497 -12.33 28.01 -10.30
CA GLY A 497 -11.95 28.58 -11.60
C GLY A 497 -11.29 27.58 -12.56
N LEU A 498 -11.34 26.28 -12.25
CA LEU A 498 -10.74 25.24 -13.08
C LEU A 498 -11.56 24.98 -14.35
N ARG A 499 -12.89 25.16 -14.27
CA ARG A 499 -13.82 24.84 -15.36
C ARG A 499 -13.76 25.85 -16.51
N THR A 500 -13.26 27.05 -16.25
CA THR A 500 -13.10 28.12 -17.22
C THR A 500 -11.75 28.07 -17.96
N PHE A 501 -10.95 27.00 -17.78
CA PHE A 501 -9.72 26.82 -18.55
C PHE A 501 -9.99 26.64 -20.04
N CYS A 502 -9.56 27.65 -20.79
CA CYS A 502 -9.35 27.67 -22.23
C CYS A 502 -7.88 28.03 -22.49
N ASP A 503 -7.32 27.60 -23.63
CA ASP A 503 -5.92 27.87 -23.97
C ASP A 503 -5.83 29.06 -24.94
N ASP A 504 -5.39 30.21 -24.41
CA ASP A 504 -5.21 31.47 -25.13
C ASP A 504 -3.74 31.70 -25.53
N GLY A 505 -3.49 31.81 -26.83
CA GLY A 505 -2.17 32.11 -27.38
C GLY A 505 -1.07 31.15 -26.89
N PRO A 506 -0.13 31.59 -26.03
CA PRO A 506 0.97 30.77 -25.51
C PRO A 506 0.60 29.87 -24.31
N THR A 507 -0.60 29.98 -23.72
CA THR A 507 -0.99 29.12 -22.59
C THR A 507 -1.35 27.71 -23.05
N ARG A 508 -1.11 26.72 -22.21
CA ARG A 508 -1.51 25.32 -22.41
C ARG A 508 -1.97 24.69 -21.11
N HIS A 509 -3.14 24.05 -21.14
CA HIS A 509 -3.92 23.69 -19.95
C HIS A 509 -3.96 24.82 -18.89
N GLY A 510 -4.22 26.05 -19.33
CA GLY A 510 -4.32 27.23 -18.45
C GLY A 510 -3.00 27.68 -17.77
N GLY A 511 -1.84 27.22 -18.23
CA GLY A 511 -0.54 27.61 -17.68
C GLY A 511 0.51 27.98 -18.73
N VAL A 512 1.55 28.71 -18.31
CA VAL A 512 2.65 29.11 -19.20
C VAL A 512 3.79 28.08 -19.16
N TYR A 513 4.23 27.67 -20.34
CA TYR A 513 5.41 26.84 -20.55
C TYR A 513 6.41 27.56 -21.46
N THR A 514 7.71 27.53 -21.11
CA THR A 514 8.76 28.14 -21.95
C THR A 514 9.91 27.18 -22.21
N LYS A 515 10.50 27.27 -23.41
CA LYS A 515 11.69 26.50 -23.80
C LYS A 515 12.92 26.81 -22.90
N GLU A 516 12.93 27.94 -22.21
CA GLU A 516 13.95 28.23 -21.20
C GLU A 516 13.76 27.41 -19.92
N MET A 517 12.52 27.33 -19.40
CA MET A 517 12.20 26.47 -18.24
C MET A 517 12.58 25.01 -18.53
N GLU A 518 12.30 24.54 -19.74
CA GLU A 518 12.75 23.22 -20.20
C GLU A 518 14.28 23.11 -20.19
N ARG A 519 14.99 23.99 -20.91
CA ARG A 519 16.46 23.97 -21.05
C ARG A 519 17.17 24.00 -19.70
N LYS A 520 16.62 24.70 -18.71
CA LYS A 520 17.11 24.79 -17.33
C LYS A 520 17.04 23.44 -16.60
N HIS A 521 15.97 22.68 -16.77
CA HIS A 521 15.76 21.38 -16.12
C HIS A 521 16.43 20.24 -16.91
N LYS A 522 16.32 20.23 -18.25
CA LYS A 522 16.91 19.23 -19.16
C LYS A 522 18.43 19.09 -18.98
N LYS A 523 19.11 20.19 -18.63
CA LYS A 523 20.55 20.23 -18.36
C LYS A 523 20.93 20.05 -16.88
N ASN A 524 19.98 19.92 -15.95
CA ASN A 524 20.27 19.88 -14.52
C ASN A 524 19.39 18.86 -13.75
N ARG A 525 19.75 17.58 -13.84
CA ARG A 525 19.08 16.48 -13.12
C ARG A 525 19.14 16.63 -11.59
N LYS A 526 20.11 17.36 -11.03
CA LYS A 526 20.13 17.68 -9.58
C LYS A 526 18.97 18.61 -9.22
N LEU A 527 18.74 19.65 -10.02
CA LEU A 527 17.60 20.56 -9.87
C LEU A 527 16.26 19.82 -9.92
N CYS A 528 16.10 18.91 -10.89
CA CYS A 528 14.89 18.09 -11.01
C CYS A 528 14.61 17.20 -9.80
N LYS A 529 15.64 16.74 -9.07
CA LYS A 529 15.50 16.03 -7.79
C LYS A 529 15.18 17.00 -6.65
N THR A 530 15.89 18.11 -6.53
CA THR A 530 15.70 19.08 -5.42
C THR A 530 14.44 19.95 -5.54
N GLN A 531 13.75 19.94 -6.67
CA GLN A 531 12.47 20.66 -6.86
C GLN A 531 11.27 19.74 -7.06
N PHE A 532 11.48 18.42 -7.03
CA PHE A 532 10.40 17.44 -7.03
C PHE A 532 9.66 17.47 -5.69
N GLU A 533 8.34 17.55 -5.76
CA GLU A 533 7.40 17.27 -4.68
C GLU A 533 6.20 16.53 -5.31
N HIS A 534 5.50 15.70 -4.53
CA HIS A 534 4.18 15.19 -4.90
C HIS A 534 3.19 16.36 -5.03
N ARG A 535 2.35 16.36 -6.08
CA ARG A 535 1.41 17.43 -6.42
C ARG A 535 0.13 16.80 -6.99
N PRO A 536 -1.04 17.47 -6.94
CA PRO A 536 -2.33 16.87 -7.31
C PRO A 536 -2.36 16.17 -8.68
N ARG A 537 -1.77 16.77 -9.71
CA ARG A 537 -1.59 16.15 -11.03
C ARG A 537 -0.96 14.73 -11.02
N HIS A 538 -0.17 14.37 -10.01
CA HIS A 538 0.40 13.02 -9.92
C HIS A 538 -0.65 12.00 -9.46
N ASP A 539 -1.58 12.39 -8.58
CA ASP A 539 -2.72 11.54 -8.22
C ASP A 539 -3.70 11.38 -9.40
N ALA A 540 -3.91 12.43 -10.21
CA ALA A 540 -4.64 12.31 -11.48
C ALA A 540 -3.93 11.38 -12.49
N GLU A 541 -2.59 11.44 -12.59
CA GLU A 541 -1.83 10.47 -13.37
C GLU A 541 -2.00 9.04 -12.84
N SER A 542 -2.11 8.83 -11.53
CA SER A 542 -2.41 7.53 -10.93
C SER A 542 -3.82 7.02 -11.28
N VAL A 543 -4.84 7.88 -11.36
CA VAL A 543 -6.20 7.50 -11.86
C VAL A 543 -6.14 6.95 -13.30
N PHE A 544 -5.31 7.53 -14.17
CA PHE A 544 -5.09 6.99 -15.51
C PHE A 544 -4.39 5.62 -15.48
N TRP A 545 -3.42 5.41 -14.60
CA TRP A 545 -2.82 4.08 -14.48
C TRP A 545 -3.83 3.06 -13.93
N CYS A 546 -4.79 3.47 -13.08
CA CYS A 546 -5.95 2.64 -12.73
C CYS A 546 -6.81 2.28 -13.95
N ILE A 547 -7.11 3.23 -14.85
CA ILE A 547 -7.80 2.96 -16.12
C ILE A 547 -7.02 1.96 -16.98
N VAL A 548 -5.74 2.23 -17.24
CA VAL A 548 -4.87 1.39 -18.09
C VAL A 548 -4.76 -0.03 -17.56
N VAL A 549 -4.51 -0.19 -16.25
CA VAL A 549 -4.36 -1.51 -15.62
C VAL A 549 -5.70 -2.24 -15.51
N PHE A 550 -6.83 -1.55 -15.41
CA PHE A 550 -8.15 -2.19 -15.51
C PHE A 550 -8.34 -2.80 -16.89
N LEU A 551 -8.14 -2.01 -17.96
CA LEU A 551 -8.40 -2.44 -19.34
C LEU A 551 -7.44 -3.53 -19.84
N LEU A 552 -6.22 -3.60 -19.29
CA LEU A 552 -5.27 -4.69 -19.54
C LEU A 552 -5.64 -6.02 -18.84
N LEU A 553 -6.56 -6.01 -17.87
CA LEU A 553 -6.93 -7.19 -17.07
C LEU A 553 -8.39 -7.61 -17.24
N ALA A 554 -9.26 -6.70 -17.70
CA ALA A 554 -10.68 -6.94 -17.89
C ALA A 554 -10.96 -7.88 -19.07
N VAL A 555 -11.91 -8.79 -18.85
CA VAL A 555 -12.45 -9.72 -19.85
C VAL A 555 -13.82 -9.18 -20.29
N PRO A 556 -14.06 -8.93 -21.58
CA PRO A 556 -15.41 -8.60 -22.06
C PRO A 556 -16.41 -9.72 -21.76
N SER A 557 -17.64 -9.36 -21.40
CA SER A 557 -18.69 -10.35 -21.14
C SER A 557 -19.00 -11.15 -22.41
N GLY A 558 -19.16 -12.47 -22.26
CA GLY A 558 -19.33 -13.39 -23.39
C GLY A 558 -18.03 -13.83 -24.09
N SER A 559 -16.85 -13.25 -23.76
CA SER A 559 -15.58 -13.76 -24.27
C SER A 559 -15.33 -15.20 -23.81
N ALA A 560 -14.87 -16.04 -24.75
CA ALA A 560 -14.35 -17.37 -24.48
C ALA A 560 -13.18 -17.32 -23.46
N PRO A 561 -12.86 -18.44 -22.79
CA PRO A 561 -11.61 -18.53 -22.02
C PRO A 561 -10.40 -18.35 -22.96
N GLU A 562 -9.55 -17.37 -22.66
CA GLU A 562 -8.24 -17.21 -23.32
C GLU A 562 -7.35 -18.40 -22.91
N ASP A 563 -6.93 -19.23 -23.87
CA ASP A 563 -5.91 -20.26 -23.64
C ASP A 563 -4.52 -19.60 -23.65
N PRO A 564 -3.75 -19.63 -22.54
CA PRO A 564 -2.42 -19.01 -22.47
C PRO A 564 -1.41 -19.56 -23.48
N LEU A 565 -1.67 -20.72 -24.08
CA LEU A 565 -0.82 -21.37 -25.09
C LEU A 565 -1.27 -21.08 -26.54
N ALA A 566 -2.45 -20.50 -26.76
CA ALA A 566 -3.02 -20.22 -28.08
C ALA A 566 -2.76 -18.78 -28.59
N LEU A 567 -1.78 -18.08 -27.99
CA LEU A 567 -1.40 -16.69 -28.29
C LEU A 567 -0.67 -16.54 -29.64
N ASP A 568 -1.31 -16.93 -30.74
CA ASP A 568 -0.87 -16.69 -32.12
C ASP A 568 -1.20 -15.25 -32.61
N ASP A 569 -2.03 -14.48 -31.87
CA ASP A 569 -2.42 -13.11 -32.24
C ASP A 569 -1.35 -12.06 -31.82
N PRO A 570 -0.82 -11.25 -32.76
CA PRO A 570 0.19 -10.24 -32.46
C PRO A 570 -0.31 -9.05 -31.61
N ASP A 571 -1.61 -8.74 -31.58
CA ASP A 571 -2.17 -7.68 -30.73
C ASP A 571 -2.30 -8.15 -29.26
N GLU A 572 -2.63 -9.43 -29.03
CA GLU A 572 -2.63 -10.01 -27.68
C GLU A 572 -1.21 -10.09 -27.09
N PHE A 573 -0.21 -10.42 -27.92
CA PHE A 573 1.20 -10.28 -27.55
C PHE A 573 1.53 -8.85 -27.10
N GLY A 574 1.01 -7.83 -27.79
CA GLY A 574 1.15 -6.42 -27.42
C GLY A 574 0.56 -6.09 -26.04
N LEU A 575 -0.66 -6.52 -25.76
CA LEU A 575 -1.33 -6.30 -24.46
C LEU A 575 -0.61 -7.04 -23.32
N THR A 576 -0.20 -8.29 -23.56
CA THR A 576 0.53 -9.12 -22.60
C THR A 576 1.90 -8.53 -22.28
N CYS A 577 2.63 -7.99 -23.27
CA CYS A 577 3.86 -7.25 -23.06
C CYS A 577 3.64 -5.94 -22.28
N ALA A 578 2.56 -5.21 -22.55
CA ALA A 578 2.22 -4.00 -21.80
C ALA A 578 1.92 -4.31 -20.32
N TRP A 579 1.11 -5.34 -20.04
CA TRP A 579 0.86 -5.82 -18.68
C TRP A 579 2.15 -6.23 -17.98
N LYS A 580 2.98 -7.09 -18.60
CA LYS A 580 4.26 -7.54 -18.01
C LYS A 580 5.21 -6.38 -17.69
N CYS A 581 5.19 -5.29 -18.45
CA CYS A 581 6.00 -4.08 -18.18
C CYS A 581 5.49 -3.24 -17.00
N ILE A 582 4.17 -3.21 -16.73
CA ILE A 582 3.58 -2.51 -15.58
C ILE A 582 3.62 -3.41 -14.33
N ALA A 583 3.32 -4.70 -14.48
CA ALA A 583 3.27 -5.67 -13.40
C ALA A 583 4.61 -5.86 -12.71
N ASN A 584 5.72 -5.76 -13.47
CA ASN A 584 7.10 -5.77 -12.99
C ASN A 584 7.68 -4.35 -12.80
N HIS A 585 6.84 -3.31 -12.67
CA HIS A 585 7.35 -1.97 -12.34
C HIS A 585 7.76 -1.89 -10.87
N GLU A 586 9.01 -1.51 -10.62
CA GLU A 586 9.54 -1.25 -9.28
C GLU A 586 9.97 0.23 -9.15
N ILE A 587 9.78 0.79 -7.95
CA ILE A 587 10.18 2.17 -7.62
C ILE A 587 11.70 2.21 -7.48
N GLY A 588 12.39 2.34 -8.62
CA GLY A 588 13.81 2.04 -8.78
C GLY A 588 14.72 2.72 -7.75
N GLN A 589 15.46 1.92 -6.99
CA GLN A 589 16.31 2.43 -5.90
C GLN A 589 17.38 3.40 -6.42
N ASP A 590 18.02 3.07 -7.54
CA ASP A 590 19.23 3.75 -8.01
C ASP A 590 19.06 4.60 -9.28
N GLY A 591 19.95 5.58 -9.45
CA GLY A 591 19.81 6.69 -10.39
C GLY A 591 19.99 6.36 -11.88
N THR A 592 20.00 5.11 -12.30
CA THR A 592 20.36 4.68 -13.67
C THR A 592 19.20 4.14 -14.50
N GLY A 593 18.11 3.67 -13.89
CA GLY A 593 16.92 3.22 -14.58
C GLY A 593 16.05 4.35 -15.12
N GLY A 594 15.52 4.19 -16.34
CA GLY A 594 14.34 4.93 -16.80
C GLY A 594 13.06 4.29 -16.24
N CYS A 595 11.99 5.06 -16.09
CA CYS A 595 10.70 4.49 -15.70
C CYS A 595 10.15 3.63 -16.84
N THR A 596 9.88 2.33 -16.60
CA THR A 596 9.42 1.39 -17.64
C THR A 596 8.09 1.81 -18.27
N GLN A 597 7.22 2.48 -17.50
CA GLN A 597 5.99 3.09 -17.98
C GLN A 597 6.23 4.16 -19.06
N SER A 598 7.34 4.90 -19.01
CA SER A 598 7.65 5.96 -19.98
C SER A 598 7.85 5.42 -21.41
N SER A 599 8.32 4.18 -21.54
CA SER A 599 8.48 3.47 -22.82
C SER A 599 7.19 2.84 -23.35
N LEU A 600 6.09 2.79 -22.59
CA LEU A 600 4.84 2.13 -23.02
C LEU A 600 4.08 2.96 -24.07
N THR A 601 4.29 2.66 -25.35
CA THR A 601 3.46 3.19 -26.45
C THR A 601 2.19 2.35 -26.61
N LEU A 602 1.19 2.61 -25.77
CA LEU A 602 -0.18 2.11 -25.94
C LEU A 602 -0.84 2.78 -27.16
N LYS A 603 -0.46 2.36 -28.37
CA LYS A 603 -1.09 2.80 -29.63
C LYS A 603 -2.47 2.18 -29.85
N THR A 604 -2.69 0.99 -29.29
CA THR A 604 -3.92 0.17 -29.42
C THR A 604 -5.20 0.86 -28.93
N PHE A 605 -5.08 1.93 -28.13
CA PHE A 605 -6.21 2.70 -27.61
C PHE A 605 -6.02 4.20 -27.88
N SER A 606 -6.55 4.68 -29.00
CA SER A 606 -6.43 6.08 -29.46
C SER A 606 -6.94 7.12 -28.46
N TRP A 607 -7.91 6.77 -27.61
CA TRP A 607 -8.44 7.64 -26.55
C TRP A 607 -7.53 7.69 -25.32
N ILE A 608 -6.92 6.57 -24.92
CA ILE A 608 -5.89 6.52 -23.87
C ILE A 608 -4.67 7.37 -24.30
N TRP A 609 -4.37 7.42 -25.61
CA TRP A 609 -3.34 8.31 -26.14
C TRP A 609 -3.65 9.81 -25.92
N GLN A 610 -4.91 10.24 -25.98
CA GLN A 610 -5.28 11.63 -25.66
C GLN A 610 -4.98 11.97 -24.20
N ILE A 611 -5.41 11.10 -23.26
CA ILE A 611 -5.13 11.28 -21.82
C ILE A 611 -3.62 11.29 -21.57
N LYS A 612 -2.89 10.32 -22.15
CA LYS A 612 -1.42 10.23 -22.06
C LYS A 612 -0.73 11.48 -22.63
N SER A 613 -1.30 12.11 -23.65
CA SER A 613 -0.76 13.34 -24.25
C SER A 613 -0.89 14.52 -23.30
N ALA A 614 -2.06 14.74 -22.69
CA ALA A 614 -2.28 15.78 -21.68
C ALA A 614 -1.33 15.62 -20.47
N GLN A 615 -1.17 14.40 -19.96
CA GLN A 615 -0.21 14.09 -18.89
C GLN A 615 1.25 14.38 -19.24
N SER A 616 1.62 14.28 -20.52
CA SER A 616 3.03 14.32 -20.92
C SER A 616 3.58 15.74 -21.00
N GLY A 617 2.72 16.76 -21.08
CA GLY A 617 3.11 18.16 -20.86
C GLY A 617 3.23 18.52 -19.37
N ALA A 618 2.35 18.00 -18.51
CA ALA A 618 2.09 18.44 -17.13
C ALA A 618 3.29 18.49 -16.14
N SER A 619 4.46 17.96 -16.53
CA SER A 619 5.56 17.62 -15.61
C SER A 619 6.52 18.77 -15.25
N LEU A 620 6.59 19.84 -16.06
CA LEU A 620 7.68 20.83 -15.97
C LEU A 620 7.36 22.15 -15.28
N SER A 621 6.10 22.61 -15.30
CA SER A 621 5.77 23.95 -14.81
C SER A 621 5.29 23.94 -13.36
N ARG A 622 5.91 24.78 -12.52
CA ARG A 622 5.33 25.27 -11.25
C ARG A 622 4.30 26.39 -11.49
N HIS A 623 4.09 26.78 -12.76
CA HIS A 623 3.14 27.82 -13.22
C HIS A 623 1.97 27.24 -14.04
N LEU A 624 1.81 25.91 -14.05
CA LEU A 624 0.54 25.27 -14.41
C LEU A 624 -0.37 25.25 -13.17
N PRO A 625 -1.67 25.54 -13.30
CA PRO A 625 -2.63 25.36 -12.21
C PRO A 625 -2.54 23.95 -11.62
N PRO A 626 -2.66 23.74 -10.30
CA PRO A 626 -2.31 22.47 -9.65
C PRO A 626 -3.18 21.29 -10.11
N LEU A 627 -4.41 21.59 -10.56
CA LEU A 627 -5.48 20.65 -10.91
C LEU A 627 -5.82 20.66 -12.43
N HIS A 628 -4.99 21.27 -13.29
CA HIS A 628 -5.24 21.34 -14.74
C HIS A 628 -5.40 19.96 -15.42
N LEU A 629 -4.74 18.93 -14.88
CA LEU A 629 -4.83 17.57 -15.40
C LEU A 629 -6.13 16.88 -14.96
N HIS A 630 -6.69 17.23 -13.80
CA HIS A 630 -8.03 16.78 -13.40
C HIS A 630 -9.07 17.29 -14.39
N GLU A 631 -9.04 18.58 -14.72
CA GLU A 631 -9.92 19.19 -15.74
C GLU A 631 -9.80 18.48 -17.09
N ALA A 632 -8.57 18.34 -17.61
CA ALA A 632 -8.32 17.67 -18.90
C ALA A 632 -8.81 16.21 -18.92
N MET A 633 -8.58 15.46 -17.83
CA MET A 633 -9.04 14.08 -17.71
C MET A 633 -10.56 13.99 -17.56
N GLN A 634 -11.17 14.85 -16.74
CA GLN A 634 -12.63 14.92 -16.54
C GLN A 634 -13.35 15.21 -17.86
N ARG A 635 -12.87 16.17 -18.67
CA ARG A 635 -13.45 16.45 -19.99
C ARG A 635 -13.33 15.28 -20.98
N ILE A 636 -12.17 14.63 -21.07
CA ILE A 636 -12.00 13.44 -21.93
C ILE A 636 -12.90 12.29 -21.46
N ILE A 637 -13.00 12.05 -20.15
CA ILE A 637 -13.85 11.01 -19.59
C ILE A 637 -15.32 11.26 -19.93
N LEU A 638 -15.81 12.50 -19.82
CA LEU A 638 -17.18 12.87 -20.21
C LEU A 638 -17.44 12.67 -21.71
N GLN A 639 -16.49 13.08 -22.59
CA GLN A 639 -16.59 12.83 -24.04
C GLN A 639 -16.81 11.35 -24.35
N TYR A 640 -16.03 10.45 -23.74
CA TYR A 640 -16.10 9.02 -24.03
C TYR A 640 -17.31 8.32 -23.38
N ILE A 641 -17.78 8.77 -22.21
CA ILE A 641 -19.06 8.32 -21.63
C ILE A 641 -20.22 8.64 -22.58
N ASP A 642 -20.30 9.90 -23.06
CA ASP A 642 -21.37 10.34 -23.96
C ASP A 642 -21.28 9.66 -25.33
N LEU A 643 -20.07 9.54 -25.90
CA LEU A 643 -19.83 8.82 -27.15
C LEU A 643 -20.28 7.35 -27.08
N TRP A 644 -19.97 6.64 -26.00
CA TRP A 644 -20.31 5.22 -25.88
C TRP A 644 -21.77 4.99 -25.47
N LYS A 645 -22.39 5.88 -24.69
CA LYS A 645 -23.85 5.86 -24.46
C LYS A 645 -24.62 6.16 -25.75
N THR A 646 -24.30 7.24 -26.46
CA THR A 646 -25.04 7.67 -27.67
C THR A 646 -24.88 6.70 -28.84
N GLN A 647 -23.71 6.06 -28.99
CA GLN A 647 -23.47 5.08 -30.06
C GLN A 647 -23.77 3.62 -29.66
N ASN A 648 -24.28 3.38 -28.44
CA ASN A 648 -24.51 2.06 -27.87
C ASN A 648 -23.26 1.13 -27.96
N LYS A 649 -22.11 1.65 -27.54
CA LYS A 649 -20.78 1.00 -27.59
C LYS A 649 -20.21 0.69 -26.20
N ASP A 650 -21.05 0.66 -25.17
CA ASP A 650 -20.62 0.30 -23.83
C ASP A 650 -20.28 -1.20 -23.76
N VAL A 651 -19.07 -1.51 -23.28
CA VAL A 651 -18.55 -2.87 -23.18
C VAL A 651 -18.82 -3.39 -21.77
N GLN A 652 -19.67 -4.41 -21.65
CA GLN A 652 -19.90 -5.12 -20.39
C GLN A 652 -18.70 -6.03 -20.08
N PHE A 653 -18.38 -6.19 -18.80
CA PHE A 653 -17.25 -7.00 -18.34
C PHE A 653 -17.70 -8.24 -17.54
N ASP A 654 -16.95 -9.32 -17.70
CA ASP A 654 -17.02 -10.46 -16.79
C ASP A 654 -16.25 -10.11 -15.51
N THR A 655 -16.97 -9.75 -14.45
CA THR A 655 -16.36 -9.40 -13.15
C THR A 655 -15.96 -10.62 -12.31
N GLY A 656 -16.20 -11.84 -12.80
CA GLY A 656 -15.76 -13.10 -12.18
C GLY A 656 -14.39 -13.56 -12.69
N ARG A 657 -14.05 -13.25 -13.94
CA ARG A 657 -12.75 -13.57 -14.57
C ARG A 657 -11.82 -12.36 -14.63
N ILE A 658 -10.54 -12.65 -14.83
CA ILE A 658 -9.52 -11.71 -15.33
C ILE A 658 -8.80 -12.41 -16.48
N ARG A 659 -8.19 -11.64 -17.40
CA ARG A 659 -7.29 -12.21 -18.41
C ARG A 659 -6.14 -12.96 -17.73
N PRO A 660 -5.52 -13.99 -18.35
CA PRO A 660 -4.40 -14.74 -17.79
C PRO A 660 -3.22 -13.82 -17.44
N ALA A 661 -3.23 -13.32 -16.21
CA ALA A 661 -2.30 -12.31 -15.71
C ALA A 661 -0.95 -12.92 -15.29
N GLU A 662 -0.67 -14.16 -15.69
CA GLU A 662 0.59 -14.84 -15.45
C GLU A 662 1.76 -14.01 -15.98
N ILE A 663 2.52 -13.49 -15.03
CA ILE A 663 3.93 -13.22 -15.26
C ILE A 663 4.55 -14.63 -15.35
N PRO A 664 4.99 -15.11 -16.53
CA PRO A 664 5.73 -16.36 -16.58
C PRO A 664 6.96 -16.13 -15.71
N ASP A 665 7.18 -16.98 -14.70
CA ASP A 665 8.20 -16.73 -13.69
C ASP A 665 9.58 -17.04 -14.25
N ASN A 666 10.04 -16.13 -15.11
CA ASN A 666 11.37 -16.11 -15.72
C ASN A 666 12.47 -15.87 -14.66
N ARG A 667 12.12 -15.81 -13.37
CA ARG A 667 13.01 -16.21 -12.27
C ARG A 667 13.14 -17.74 -12.20
N ILE A 668 13.48 -18.36 -13.33
CA ILE A 668 14.44 -19.47 -13.30
C ILE A 668 15.60 -18.96 -12.44
N MET A 669 15.92 -19.71 -11.38
CA MET A 669 16.69 -19.22 -10.23
C MET A 669 17.83 -18.25 -10.61
N PRO A 670 17.86 -17.03 -10.05
CA PRO A 670 19.04 -16.19 -10.14
C PRO A 670 20.23 -16.94 -9.54
N GLN A 671 21.18 -17.39 -10.38
CA GLN A 671 22.40 -18.00 -9.87
C GLN A 671 23.21 -16.97 -9.08
N VAL A 672 23.10 -17.06 -7.75
CA VAL A 672 24.01 -16.53 -6.72
C VAL A 672 24.74 -15.25 -7.15
N SER A 673 23.99 -14.15 -7.30
CA SER A 673 24.59 -12.81 -7.41
C SER A 673 25.25 -12.48 -6.08
N ARG A 674 26.58 -12.61 -6.02
CA ARG A 674 27.37 -12.65 -4.78
C ARG A 674 27.60 -11.27 -4.12
N LYS A 675 26.59 -10.39 -4.14
CA LYS A 675 26.61 -9.05 -3.55
C LYS A 675 25.26 -8.73 -2.87
N PRO A 676 25.24 -8.40 -1.57
CA PRO A 676 23.99 -8.14 -0.86
C PRO A 676 23.34 -6.80 -1.27
N SER A 677 22.03 -6.82 -1.48
CA SER A 677 21.21 -5.63 -1.76
C SER A 677 20.84 -4.90 -0.45
N GLY A 678 21.84 -4.35 0.23
CA GLY A 678 21.67 -3.65 1.50
C GLY A 678 20.96 -2.30 1.37
N ASN A 679 19.63 -2.29 1.21
CA ASN A 679 18.67 -1.30 1.71
C ASN A 679 17.23 -1.69 1.32
N GLY A 680 16.34 -1.85 2.31
CA GLY A 680 14.89 -1.92 2.09
C GLY A 680 14.31 -0.56 1.69
N GLN A 681 13.18 -0.55 0.98
CA GLN A 681 12.52 0.69 0.53
C GLN A 681 11.79 1.42 1.66
N LEU A 682 12.55 2.11 2.51
CA LEU A 682 12.03 3.10 3.47
C LEU A 682 12.87 4.38 3.38
N VAL A 683 12.55 5.23 2.39
CA VAL A 683 13.07 6.60 2.35
C VAL A 683 12.18 7.49 3.22
N ALA A 684 12.33 7.33 4.54
CA ALA A 684 11.87 8.28 5.56
C ALA A 684 12.78 8.12 6.80
N ALA A 685 13.33 9.24 7.29
CA ALA A 685 14.08 9.34 8.55
C ALA A 685 15.22 8.31 8.79
N GLY A 686 16.35 8.39 8.04
CA GLY A 686 17.48 7.45 8.23
C GLY A 686 18.89 7.90 7.80
N SER A 687 19.17 9.18 7.50
CA SER A 687 20.36 9.57 6.70
C SER A 687 21.25 10.71 7.25
N LEU A 688 21.66 10.67 8.53
CA LEU A 688 22.73 11.56 9.04
C LEU A 688 23.90 10.85 9.73
N ARG A 689 25.01 10.76 8.97
CA ARG A 689 26.43 10.63 9.38
C ARG A 689 26.84 9.53 10.38
N ARG A 690 27.71 8.62 9.91
CA ARG A 690 28.66 7.86 10.75
C ARG A 690 29.38 8.79 11.74
N LYS A 691 29.49 8.38 13.01
CA LYS A 691 30.52 8.84 13.95
C LYS A 691 31.41 7.66 14.37
N ARG A 692 32.66 7.96 14.71
CA ARG A 692 33.62 7.02 15.30
C ARG A 692 33.25 6.71 16.76
N PRO A 693 33.68 5.57 17.33
CA PRO A 693 33.36 5.21 18.71
C PRO A 693 33.99 6.21 19.69
N LEU A 694 33.34 6.39 20.84
CA LEU A 694 33.88 7.14 21.97
C LEU A 694 33.65 6.35 23.25
N ASN A 695 34.71 5.71 23.74
CA ASN A 695 34.75 5.23 25.12
C ASN A 695 34.99 6.45 26.03
N GLN A 696 34.06 6.75 26.94
CA GLN A 696 34.34 7.09 28.35
C GLN A 696 33.04 7.34 29.11
N LEU A 697 33.03 7.00 30.40
CA LEU A 697 31.92 7.19 31.33
C LEU A 697 32.08 8.51 32.09
N GLY A 698 30.95 9.18 32.35
CA GLY A 698 30.83 10.36 33.22
C GLY A 698 29.34 10.57 33.57
N PRO A 699 29.00 10.94 34.82
CA PRO A 699 27.62 10.89 35.30
C PRO A 699 26.75 12.10 34.90
N LYS A 700 25.44 11.99 35.18
CA LYS A 700 24.43 13.05 35.02
C LYS A 700 24.74 14.30 35.84
N GLU A 701 24.34 15.46 35.33
CA GLU A 701 23.66 16.49 36.14
C GLU A 701 22.76 17.39 35.27
N GLU A 702 21.94 18.24 35.90
CA GLU A 702 20.83 18.99 35.28
C GLU A 702 21.11 20.52 35.14
N PRO A 703 20.17 21.39 34.66
CA PRO A 703 20.57 22.47 33.74
C PRO A 703 20.65 23.89 34.34
N GLN A 704 21.55 24.74 33.79
CA GLN A 704 21.26 26.18 33.63
C GLN A 704 22.18 26.98 32.66
N ALA A 705 21.53 27.76 31.79
CA ALA A 705 21.76 29.17 31.39
C ALA A 705 23.17 29.79 31.06
N LYS A 706 23.16 30.59 29.96
CA LYS A 706 23.90 31.86 29.67
C LYS A 706 25.33 31.86 29.01
N ARG A 707 25.35 32.49 27.81
CA ARG A 707 26.28 33.54 27.27
C ARG A 707 27.70 33.21 26.71
N ARG A 708 27.80 33.47 25.39
CA ARG A 708 28.76 34.34 24.64
C ARG A 708 30.24 33.93 24.34
N ARG A 709 30.58 34.17 23.05
CA ARG A 709 31.91 34.38 22.39
C ARG A 709 32.86 33.17 22.35
N ILE A 710 33.51 32.77 21.22
CA ILE A 710 34.13 33.39 20.01
C ILE A 710 35.65 33.57 20.15
N THR A 711 36.38 33.40 19.03
CA THR A 711 37.85 33.49 18.80
C THR A 711 38.69 32.39 19.45
N MET A 712 39.78 31.85 18.87
CA MET A 712 40.44 31.98 17.53
C MET A 712 40.51 30.57 16.88
N GLN A 713 40.72 30.29 15.59
CA GLN A 713 41.50 30.87 14.48
C GLN A 713 43.03 30.58 14.52
N GLY A 714 43.52 29.91 13.48
CA GLY A 714 44.92 29.48 13.23
C GLY A 714 44.95 28.04 12.67
N THR A 715 45.38 27.69 11.44
CA THR A 715 46.65 27.91 10.69
C THR A 715 47.83 27.08 11.26
N ASP A 716 48.65 26.35 10.48
CA ASP A 716 48.74 26.31 9.00
C ASP A 716 49.50 25.07 8.44
N SER A 717 49.36 24.80 7.13
CA SER A 717 50.31 24.03 6.26
C SER A 717 50.58 22.53 6.58
N TYR A 718 51.11 21.65 5.71
CA TYR A 718 52.01 21.82 4.56
C TYR A 718 51.98 20.65 3.52
N LYS A 719 52.23 20.99 2.24
CA LYS A 719 52.98 20.27 1.17
C LYS A 719 52.51 18.94 0.54
N GLU A 720 52.63 18.95 -0.80
CA GLU A 720 52.74 17.84 -1.78
C GLU A 720 54.17 17.19 -1.68
N VAL A 721 54.65 16.19 -2.44
CA VAL A 721 54.55 15.90 -3.90
C VAL A 721 54.62 14.35 -4.21
N PRO A 722 55.04 13.76 -5.38
CA PRO A 722 54.28 12.64 -6.00
C PRO A 722 55.09 11.32 -6.23
N GLN A 723 54.53 10.31 -6.93
CA GLN A 723 54.94 9.85 -8.30
C GLN A 723 54.46 8.43 -8.74
N ASN A 724 54.32 8.27 -10.07
CA ASN A 724 54.51 7.06 -10.93
C ASN A 724 53.46 5.92 -11.06
N LEU A 725 53.53 5.30 -12.26
CA LEU A 725 52.71 4.22 -12.83
C LEU A 725 53.52 2.89 -12.88
N PRO A 726 52.89 1.74 -13.23
CA PRO A 726 53.05 1.23 -14.61
C PRO A 726 51.79 0.54 -15.21
N PRO A 727 51.77 0.18 -16.53
CA PRO A 727 50.54 -0.21 -17.24
C PRO A 727 50.51 -1.62 -17.91
N SER A 728 49.30 -2.21 -17.98
CA SER A 728 48.79 -3.16 -19.00
C SER A 728 49.48 -4.53 -19.23
N PRO A 729 48.73 -5.54 -19.73
CA PRO A 729 48.78 -5.81 -21.18
C PRO A 729 47.42 -6.17 -21.83
N ARG A 730 47.43 -6.40 -23.16
CA ARG A 730 46.27 -6.76 -24.02
C ARG A 730 46.26 -8.25 -24.36
N PHE A 731 45.11 -8.79 -24.79
CA PHE A 731 45.05 -9.99 -25.65
C PHE A 731 44.11 -9.82 -26.86
N LYS A 732 44.32 -10.62 -27.91
CA LYS A 732 43.67 -10.51 -29.23
C LYS A 732 42.65 -11.64 -29.48
N GLY A 733 41.53 -11.30 -30.13
CA GLY A 733 40.36 -12.15 -30.33
C GLY A 733 40.43 -13.23 -31.41
N ARG A 734 39.24 -13.65 -31.90
CA ARG A 734 39.08 -14.55 -33.06
C ARG A 734 37.75 -14.33 -33.78
N ARG A 735 37.78 -14.27 -35.12
CA ARG A 735 36.61 -14.44 -36.00
C ARG A 735 36.34 -15.93 -36.23
N ARG A 736 35.08 -16.30 -36.50
CA ARG A 736 34.71 -17.49 -37.28
C ARG A 736 33.48 -17.21 -38.13
N THR A 737 33.38 -17.86 -39.27
CA THR A 737 32.34 -17.66 -40.30
C THR A 737 31.87 -19.00 -40.86
N ARG A 738 30.56 -19.11 -41.14
CA ARG A 738 29.87 -20.10 -42.00
C ARG A 738 28.39 -19.66 -42.02
N GLN A 739 27.71 -19.48 -43.16
CA GLN A 739 27.20 -20.51 -44.10
C GLN A 739 26.47 -21.65 -43.34
N GLY A 740 25.17 -21.90 -43.49
CA GLY A 740 24.15 -21.29 -44.37
C GLY A 740 23.49 -22.36 -45.26
N LYS A 741 22.17 -22.48 -45.20
CA LYS A 741 21.40 -23.40 -46.07
C LYS A 741 19.96 -22.89 -46.27
N LYS A 742 19.50 -22.79 -47.51
CA LYS A 742 18.08 -22.68 -47.87
C LYS A 742 17.49 -24.09 -48.03
N ILE A 743 16.24 -24.26 -47.65
CA ILE A 743 15.30 -25.27 -48.17
C ILE A 743 13.95 -24.55 -48.37
N SER A 744 13.13 -24.97 -49.33
CA SER A 744 11.95 -24.21 -49.77
C SER A 744 10.85 -25.09 -50.36
N LEU A 745 9.59 -24.71 -50.09
CA LEU A 745 8.35 -25.17 -50.76
C LEU A 745 7.92 -26.63 -50.47
N PRO A 746 6.61 -26.99 -50.61
CA PRO A 746 5.57 -26.34 -51.42
C PRO A 746 4.26 -25.91 -50.71
N LEU A 747 3.38 -25.27 -51.51
CA LEU A 747 1.95 -25.01 -51.25
C LEU A 747 1.14 -26.34 -51.32
N SER A 748 -0.13 -26.53 -50.98
CA SER A 748 -1.36 -25.70 -50.74
C SER A 748 -2.46 -26.66 -50.18
N PRO A 749 -3.80 -26.37 -50.08
CA PRO A 749 -4.57 -25.11 -49.99
C PRO A 749 -5.71 -25.09 -48.90
N ARG A 750 -6.40 -23.94 -48.74
CA ARG A 750 -7.79 -23.72 -48.22
C ARG A 750 -8.19 -24.18 -46.80
N PHE A 751 -8.65 -23.23 -45.96
CA PHE A 751 -10.08 -23.05 -45.59
C PHE A 751 -10.31 -21.67 -44.90
N LEU A 752 -11.58 -21.25 -44.76
CA LEU A 752 -12.13 -20.06 -44.06
C LEU A 752 -13.37 -20.53 -43.26
N PRO A 753 -13.99 -19.75 -42.34
CA PRO A 753 -13.83 -18.32 -41.96
C PRO A 753 -13.49 -18.16 -40.44
N GLY A 754 -13.56 -17.00 -39.75
CA GLY A 754 -14.02 -15.63 -40.09
C GLY A 754 -13.91 -14.64 -38.91
N CYS A 755 -14.62 -13.51 -38.98
CA CYS A 755 -14.75 -12.45 -37.96
C CYS A 755 -13.50 -11.59 -37.66
N GLN A 756 -13.24 -10.60 -38.52
CA GLN A 756 -12.38 -9.45 -38.21
C GLN A 756 -13.21 -8.28 -37.65
N LEU A 757 -12.64 -7.51 -36.71
CA LEU A 757 -13.17 -6.19 -36.33
C LEU A 757 -12.72 -5.12 -37.35
N PRO A 758 -13.54 -4.10 -37.66
CA PRO A 758 -13.20 -3.10 -38.66
C PRO A 758 -12.14 -2.10 -38.15
N LEU A 759 -11.02 -2.01 -38.87
CA LEU A 759 -9.97 -1.02 -38.66
C LEU A 759 -10.14 0.20 -39.57
N GLU A 760 -9.86 1.38 -38.98
CA GLU A 760 -9.58 2.68 -39.60
C GLU A 760 -10.62 3.34 -40.54
N TYR A 761 -10.71 4.66 -40.40
CA TYR A 761 -10.91 5.58 -41.54
C TYR A 761 -10.06 6.83 -41.31
N SER A 762 -9.27 7.20 -42.32
CA SER A 762 -8.62 8.52 -42.37
C SER A 762 -9.61 9.58 -42.86
N LEU A 763 -9.40 10.83 -42.45
CA LEU A 763 -10.04 12.00 -43.03
C LEU A 763 -8.97 12.95 -43.56
N ASP A 764 -8.60 12.75 -44.82
CA ASP A 764 -7.86 13.75 -45.60
C ASP A 764 -8.82 14.85 -46.12
N ALA A 765 -8.22 15.96 -46.56
CA ALA A 765 -8.88 17.26 -46.62
C ALA A 765 -9.50 17.64 -47.99
N ASP A 766 -9.84 18.93 -48.09
CA ASP A 766 -10.30 19.70 -49.25
C ASP A 766 -11.73 19.48 -49.78
N THR A 767 -12.56 20.48 -49.49
CA THR A 767 -13.36 21.12 -50.56
C THR A 767 -13.50 22.61 -50.26
N SER A 768 -13.16 23.46 -51.23
CA SER A 768 -13.07 24.91 -51.04
C SER A 768 -14.30 25.68 -51.56
N THR A 769 -14.94 26.47 -50.72
CA THR A 769 -16.03 27.38 -51.13
C THR A 769 -15.96 28.77 -50.47
N LYS A 770 -15.45 29.73 -51.25
CA LYS A 770 -15.78 31.17 -51.29
C LYS A 770 -16.13 31.88 -49.96
N ARG A 771 -15.18 32.69 -49.45
CA ARG A 771 -15.50 33.83 -48.58
C ARG A 771 -15.97 35.03 -49.41
N LEU A 772 -16.99 35.75 -48.91
CA LEU A 772 -17.15 37.20 -49.09
C LEU A 772 -17.55 37.82 -47.73
N PRO A 773 -17.24 39.10 -47.46
CA PRO A 773 -17.27 39.65 -46.09
C PRO A 773 -18.56 40.41 -45.74
N SER A 774 -18.84 40.49 -44.44
CA SER A 774 -19.63 41.56 -43.84
C SER A 774 -18.90 42.11 -42.60
N THR A 775 -18.79 43.42 -42.51
CA THR A 775 -18.16 44.16 -41.40
C THR A 775 -19.15 44.37 -40.24
N PRO A 776 -18.68 44.63 -39.01
CA PRO A 776 -19.56 44.78 -37.85
C PRO A 776 -20.25 46.14 -37.82
N ALA A 777 -21.50 46.15 -37.33
CA ALA A 777 -22.23 47.37 -36.99
C ALA A 777 -22.30 47.50 -35.46
N SER A 778 -21.57 48.47 -34.90
CA SER A 778 -21.72 48.90 -33.51
C SER A 778 -22.94 49.82 -33.36
N LEU A 779 -23.75 49.62 -32.32
CA LEU A 779 -24.58 50.69 -31.79
C LEU A 779 -24.75 50.55 -30.28
N SER A 780 -24.26 51.56 -29.56
CA SER A 780 -24.48 51.77 -28.12
C SER A 780 -25.57 52.81 -27.92
N THR A 781 -26.41 52.67 -26.88
CA THR A 781 -26.77 53.77 -25.94
C THR A 781 -27.87 53.36 -24.94
N ASN A 782 -27.66 53.66 -23.65
CA ASN A 782 -28.50 54.47 -22.73
C ASN A 782 -30.03 54.20 -22.58
N LEU A 783 -30.70 54.43 -21.44
CA LEU A 783 -30.33 54.84 -20.06
C LEU A 783 -31.56 54.66 -19.12
N LEU A 784 -31.41 55.04 -17.83
CA LEU A 784 -32.45 55.18 -16.78
C LEU A 784 -32.98 53.83 -16.23
N ARG A 785 -32.87 53.51 -14.93
CA ARG A 785 -33.48 54.13 -13.72
C ARG A 785 -35.00 54.07 -13.70
N LEU A 786 -35.56 53.32 -12.73
CA LEU A 786 -36.25 53.91 -11.57
C LEU A 786 -36.51 52.88 -10.45
N SER A 787 -36.20 53.29 -9.23
CA SER A 787 -36.76 52.83 -7.94
C SER A 787 -37.26 54.14 -7.24
N PRO A 788 -38.14 54.14 -6.21
CA PRO A 788 -38.02 53.34 -4.99
C PRO A 788 -39.37 52.97 -4.30
N THR A 789 -39.28 52.49 -3.03
CA THR A 789 -40.32 52.49 -1.95
C THR A 789 -41.65 51.74 -2.17
N SER A 790 -42.25 51.05 -1.19
CA SER A 790 -41.85 50.58 0.16
C SER A 790 -42.77 49.36 0.54
N ASP A 791 -43.09 48.91 1.77
CA ASP A 791 -43.01 49.43 3.15
C ASP A 791 -43.08 48.29 4.22
N SER A 792 -43.41 48.65 5.47
CA SER A 792 -43.77 47.86 6.67
C SER A 792 -45.00 46.93 6.48
N GLN A 793 -45.33 45.94 7.33
CA GLN A 793 -45.26 45.77 8.81
C GLN A 793 -44.99 44.29 9.18
N THR A 794 -44.06 43.93 10.08
CA THR A 794 -44.09 43.95 11.57
C THR A 794 -45.28 43.24 12.23
N LEU A 795 -45.00 42.12 12.93
CA LEU A 795 -45.69 41.73 14.17
C LEU A 795 -44.85 40.69 14.94
N ASP A 796 -44.51 41.00 16.19
CA ASP A 796 -43.82 40.11 17.13
C ASP A 796 -44.82 39.28 17.97
N THR A 797 -44.39 38.11 18.44
CA THR A 797 -44.75 37.58 19.77
C THR A 797 -43.68 36.60 20.25
N ASP A 798 -43.09 36.85 21.43
CA ASP A 798 -42.26 35.90 22.16
C ASP A 798 -43.08 34.74 22.76
N SER A 799 -42.43 33.63 23.08
CA SER A 799 -42.69 32.89 24.35
C SER A 799 -41.59 31.86 24.63
N ASP A 800 -41.06 31.85 25.86
CA ASP A 800 -40.19 30.81 26.39
C ASP A 800 -40.98 29.53 26.80
N ALA A 801 -40.30 28.38 26.85
CA ALA A 801 -40.38 27.42 27.96
C ALA A 801 -39.37 26.26 27.80
N GLU A 802 -38.94 25.67 28.92
CA GLU A 802 -38.00 24.55 29.01
C GLU A 802 -38.70 23.18 28.97
N ALA A 803 -38.00 22.16 28.41
CA ALA A 803 -38.11 20.74 28.79
C ALA A 803 -36.85 19.96 28.32
#